data_AF-A0A9Q6IBL1-F1
#
_entry.id   AF-A0A9Q6IBL1-F1
#
_cell.length_a   1.000
_cell.length_b   1.000
_cell.length_c   1.000
_cell.angle_alpha   90.00
_cell.angle_beta   90.00
_cell.angle_gamma   90.00
#
_symmetry.space_group_name_H-M   'P 1'
#
loop_
_entity.id
_entity.type
_entity.pdbx_description
1 polymer ?
#
loop_
_entity_poly.entity_id
_entity_poly.type
_entity_poly.pdbx_seq_one_letter_code
_entity_poly.pdbx_strand_id
1 'polypeptide(L)'
;MDVPFLRSTLAAGLLLASASALAHTMNHGSDEHSGGFTPVPPDTPYLQVLHKCVSPQDTEGDQLLSGLGGTRYPLVSLKQPEQVQAFYSQGMALQYGFNFSAAIRAFYQASRFDEGSAMPYWGIALSANSNINSVATTGCNQLAYRSVQIALEHASARLKDSAAQATFSQRQLQREVDYAKALLSLYSEKDGQVSLGDEGNKRYADAMKKLSEDYFDDLDAATLYADALLSRDPWKWWDGTEAVSNQVKPTDAAYEALQVLNRVLVQDQQHTGANHFYIHAIEESPFPDSGLPMANRFRDQNPAIGHLVHMASHIYQRTGNNNLASVANYTAVSVDRAYAHQVQPQSPYALHYLGHNIHFLTWTLSIEGRQNESMNMAEELVENTTRYAAVPFLCQQYPEELKTKSDYFYAVPYYFAVRFEDWDALARIEPKIDAGLVTLNQTCREANQGTDKPWQDLTKPYTQLMKAYALAYRQLSAQNLNQDQARDALKGFWQAVATSPQPLTGKDALQYGNNPALQLLRIANLTLLDRALTRAAGPLDLAAFKNLGNQVFNNAKEGLNADLQALTGDADQQQIAAWRKAVEVQDALAYNEPPDWYYTLRESLGYALLAQKRYAEAEQVFREDLAGNRLSGRSLNGLKLSLENQPGKQVPALLEEQLQTAWRNATVSPAPRL
;
A
#
# COMPACT_ATOMS: atom_id res chain seq x y z
N MET A 1 7.30 17.82 27.05
CA MET A 1 8.46 18.74 27.20
C MET A 1 8.76 19.26 25.81
N ASP A 2 8.56 20.56 25.60
CA ASP A 2 8.65 21.23 24.30
C ASP A 2 10.09 21.26 23.78
N VAL A 3 10.27 20.83 22.53
CA VAL A 3 11.55 20.90 21.81
C VAL A 3 11.46 22.07 20.81
N PRO A 4 12.32 23.10 20.89
CA PRO A 4 12.30 24.19 19.92
C PRO A 4 13.04 23.77 18.64
N PHE A 5 12.31 23.72 17.53
CA PHE A 5 12.86 23.48 16.19
C PHE A 5 13.67 24.69 15.71
N LEU A 6 14.97 24.50 15.46
CA LEU A 6 15.78 25.40 14.64
C LEU A 6 15.47 25.13 13.16
N ARG A 7 14.77 26.06 12.51
CA ARG A 7 14.67 26.15 11.04
C ARG A 7 15.57 27.28 10.56
N SER A 8 16.73 26.94 10.00
CA SER A 8 17.57 27.88 9.26
C SER A 8 17.36 27.69 7.75
N THR A 9 16.95 28.79 7.12
CA THR A 9 16.72 28.96 5.69
C THR A 9 17.99 28.79 4.86
N LEU A 10 17.93 27.97 3.81
CA LEU A 10 18.84 28.05 2.67
C LEU A 10 18.04 27.90 1.39
N ALA A 11 18.04 28.97 0.60
CA ALA A 11 17.43 29.06 -0.71
C ALA A 11 18.51 28.89 -1.78
N ALA A 12 18.28 28.02 -2.76
CA ALA A 12 18.95 28.08 -4.06
C ALA A 12 18.17 27.33 -5.15
N GLY A 13 17.84 28.04 -6.23
CA GLY A 13 17.97 27.55 -7.60
C GLY A 13 16.89 26.63 -8.18
N LEU A 14 15.84 27.23 -8.73
CA LEU A 14 14.82 26.61 -9.58
C LEU A 14 15.36 25.98 -10.87
N LEU A 15 14.95 24.74 -11.15
CA LEU A 15 14.57 24.26 -12.49
C LEU A 15 13.24 23.50 -12.33
N LEU A 16 12.14 24.15 -12.71
CA LEU A 16 10.80 23.56 -12.77
C LEU A 16 10.73 22.61 -13.97
N ALA A 17 10.87 21.32 -13.71
CA ALA A 17 10.12 20.32 -14.46
C ALA A 17 8.81 20.10 -13.69
N SER A 18 7.68 20.43 -14.31
CA SER A 18 6.36 20.06 -13.80
C SER A 18 6.21 18.54 -13.87
N ALA A 19 6.71 17.83 -12.87
CA ALA A 19 6.30 16.48 -12.59
C ALA A 19 4.91 16.56 -11.96
N SER A 20 3.89 16.17 -12.71
CA SER A 20 2.55 15.94 -12.18
C SER A 20 2.66 14.92 -11.04
N ALA A 21 2.02 15.23 -9.90
CA ALA A 21 1.81 14.28 -8.82
C ALA A 21 0.99 13.10 -9.35
N LEU A 22 1.68 12.03 -9.77
CA LEU A 22 1.08 10.74 -10.03
C LEU A 22 1.08 9.99 -8.71
N ALA A 23 -0.11 9.63 -8.26
CA ALA A 23 -0.32 9.18 -6.91
C ALA A 23 -1.25 7.95 -6.90
N HIS A 24 -0.70 6.93 -6.26
CA HIS A 24 -1.16 5.76 -5.53
C HIS A 24 -2.46 5.01 -5.89
N THR A 25 -2.24 3.85 -6.50
CA THR A 25 -2.82 2.58 -6.06
C THR A 25 -1.69 1.57 -6.21
N MET A 26 -1.58 0.55 -5.34
CA MET A 26 -0.76 -0.63 -5.65
C MET A 26 -1.22 -1.18 -7.01
N ASN A 27 -0.58 -0.73 -8.09
CA ASN A 27 -1.03 -0.69 -9.47
C ASN A 27 -2.36 -1.43 -9.74
N HIS A 28 -3.50 -0.83 -9.36
CA HIS A 28 -4.79 -1.22 -9.92
C HIS A 28 -4.91 -0.43 -11.21
N GLY A 29 -4.27 -0.95 -12.27
CA GLY A 29 -4.16 -0.41 -13.62
C GLY A 29 -4.78 0.98 -13.84
N SER A 30 -3.92 1.96 -14.08
CA SER A 30 -4.27 3.34 -14.47
C SER A 30 -5.11 3.47 -15.76
N ASP A 31 -5.63 2.37 -16.31
CA ASP A 31 -6.40 2.34 -17.55
C ASP A 31 -7.90 2.03 -17.36
N GLU A 32 -8.39 1.72 -16.15
CA GLU A 32 -9.84 1.50 -15.91
C GLU A 32 -10.57 2.68 -15.25
N HIS A 33 -9.99 3.88 -15.25
CA HIS A 33 -10.79 5.10 -15.04
C HIS A 33 -11.60 5.37 -16.31
N SER A 34 -12.78 4.73 -16.42
CA SER A 34 -13.94 5.04 -17.29
C SER A 34 -14.68 3.80 -17.84
N GLY A 35 -14.67 2.66 -17.14
CA GLY A 35 -15.45 1.50 -17.56
C GLY A 35 -16.95 1.68 -17.30
N GLY A 36 -17.73 2.02 -18.33
CA GLY A 36 -19.17 1.79 -18.30
C GLY A 36 -19.48 0.29 -18.18
N PHE A 37 -20.57 -0.08 -17.51
CA PHE A 37 -21.04 -1.46 -17.42
C PHE A 37 -22.52 -1.56 -17.77
N THR A 38 -22.91 -2.71 -18.32
CA THR A 38 -24.33 -3.05 -18.51
C THR A 38 -24.94 -3.48 -17.16
N PRO A 39 -26.04 -2.85 -16.70
CA PRO A 39 -26.77 -3.31 -15.54
C PRO A 39 -27.24 -4.76 -15.68
N VAL A 40 -27.40 -5.45 -14.55
CA VAL A 40 -28.08 -6.75 -14.54
C VAL A 40 -29.58 -6.55 -14.78
N PRO A 41 -30.25 -7.44 -15.54
CA PRO A 41 -31.70 -7.41 -15.69
C PRO A 41 -32.42 -7.43 -14.33
N PRO A 42 -33.47 -6.62 -14.11
CA PRO A 42 -34.14 -6.51 -12.81
C PRO A 42 -34.71 -7.83 -12.26
N ASP A 43 -35.06 -8.76 -13.14
CA ASP A 43 -35.58 -10.10 -12.84
C ASP A 43 -34.49 -11.13 -12.52
N THR A 44 -33.21 -10.77 -12.67
CA THR A 44 -32.09 -11.63 -12.25
C THR A 44 -32.19 -11.91 -10.74
N PRO A 45 -32.18 -13.17 -10.30
CA PRO A 45 -32.21 -13.49 -8.87
C PRO A 45 -31.06 -12.80 -8.14
N TYR A 46 -31.35 -12.11 -7.04
CA TYR A 46 -30.36 -11.28 -6.32
C TYR A 46 -29.11 -12.06 -5.91
N LEU A 47 -29.28 -13.33 -5.51
CA LEU A 47 -28.16 -14.21 -5.15
C LEU A 47 -27.18 -14.43 -6.32
N GLN A 48 -27.67 -14.52 -7.56
CA GLN A 48 -26.80 -14.62 -8.74
C GLN A 48 -26.01 -13.33 -8.98
N VAL A 49 -26.59 -12.17 -8.65
CA VAL A 49 -25.88 -10.88 -8.72
C VAL A 49 -24.82 -10.80 -7.63
N LEU A 50 -25.14 -11.24 -6.40
CA LEU A 50 -24.23 -11.31 -5.26
C LEU A 50 -22.98 -12.17 -5.57
N HIS A 51 -23.17 -13.31 -6.24
CA HIS A 51 -22.09 -14.23 -6.60
C HIS A 51 -21.11 -13.71 -7.66
N LYS A 52 -21.39 -12.55 -8.27
CA LYS A 52 -20.43 -11.85 -9.14
C LYS A 52 -19.33 -11.10 -8.38
N CYS A 53 -19.49 -10.91 -7.07
CA CYS A 53 -18.55 -10.16 -6.23
C CYS A 53 -18.11 -10.94 -4.99
N VAL A 54 -18.94 -11.85 -4.48
CA VAL A 54 -18.63 -12.67 -3.29
C VAL A 54 -18.79 -14.14 -3.64
N SER A 55 -17.91 -14.99 -3.14
CA SER A 55 -17.97 -16.42 -3.45
C SER A 55 -19.26 -17.06 -2.90
N PRO A 56 -19.77 -18.14 -3.52
CA PRO A 56 -20.92 -18.86 -2.98
C PRO A 56 -20.70 -19.37 -1.55
N GLN A 57 -19.51 -19.91 -1.26
CA GLN A 57 -19.12 -20.37 0.08
C GLN A 57 -19.22 -19.24 1.11
N ASP A 58 -18.78 -18.04 0.75
CA ASP A 58 -18.83 -16.88 1.62
C ASP A 58 -20.28 -16.43 1.86
N THR A 59 -21.23 -16.69 0.97
CA THR A 59 -22.65 -16.32 1.16
C THR A 59 -23.47 -17.29 2.03
N GLU A 60 -22.87 -18.38 2.52
CA GLU A 60 -23.51 -19.34 3.43
C GLU A 60 -23.73 -18.73 4.83
N GLY A 61 -24.39 -19.46 5.74
CA GLY A 61 -24.79 -18.92 7.06
C GLY A 61 -23.61 -18.33 7.85
N ASP A 62 -23.61 -17.00 8.01
CA ASP A 62 -22.49 -16.27 8.63
C ASP A 62 -22.54 -16.33 10.17
N GLN A 63 -21.39 -16.08 10.79
CA GLN A 63 -21.22 -16.04 12.24
C GLN A 63 -20.93 -14.60 12.67
N LEU A 64 -21.53 -14.20 13.80
CA LEU A 64 -21.12 -12.98 14.47
C LEU A 64 -19.70 -13.15 15.00
N LEU A 65 -18.79 -12.29 14.57
CA LEU A 65 -17.40 -12.27 15.01
C LEU A 65 -17.29 -11.53 16.35
N SER A 66 -16.51 -12.10 17.27
CA SER A 66 -16.15 -11.42 18.50
C SER A 66 -15.05 -10.39 18.26
N GLY A 67 -15.08 -9.24 18.94
CA GLY A 67 -13.97 -8.27 18.94
C GLY A 67 -14.02 -7.19 17.84
N LEU A 68 -15.18 -7.02 17.16
CA LEU A 68 -15.40 -5.97 16.14
C LEU A 68 -15.80 -4.59 16.71
N GLY A 69 -15.67 -4.38 18.02
CA GLY A 69 -16.24 -3.21 18.69
C GLY A 69 -17.76 -3.33 18.87
N GLY A 70 -18.31 -2.66 19.89
CA GLY A 70 -19.72 -2.74 20.26
C GLY A 70 -20.62 -1.70 19.59
N THR A 71 -20.14 -0.99 18.57
CA THR A 71 -20.83 0.14 17.94
C THR A 71 -22.11 -0.34 17.24
N ARG A 72 -23.25 0.25 17.60
CA ARG A 72 -24.53 0.02 16.91
C ARG A 72 -24.76 1.16 15.91
N TYR A 73 -24.89 0.80 14.64
CA TYR A 73 -25.13 1.76 13.56
C TYR A 73 -26.64 1.95 13.32
N PRO A 74 -27.15 3.18 13.18
CA PRO A 74 -28.58 3.41 13.07
C PRO A 74 -29.22 2.78 11.82
N LEU A 75 -30.32 2.04 12.00
CA LEU A 75 -31.14 1.51 10.90
C LEU A 75 -32.63 1.36 11.28
N VAL A 76 -33.47 1.15 10.28
CA VAL A 76 -34.90 0.86 10.38
C VAL A 76 -35.13 -0.61 10.03
N SER A 77 -35.64 -1.37 11.00
CA SER A 77 -36.03 -2.76 10.84
C SER A 77 -37.31 -3.04 11.64
N LEU A 78 -38.21 -3.82 11.06
CA LEU A 78 -39.47 -4.23 11.68
C LEU A 78 -39.50 -5.72 12.02
N LYS A 79 -38.60 -6.53 11.45
CA LYS A 79 -38.55 -7.98 11.66
C LYS A 79 -37.19 -8.36 12.23
N GLN A 80 -37.21 -9.05 13.37
CA GLN A 80 -35.98 -9.53 14.03
C GLN A 80 -34.90 -8.41 14.17
N PRO A 81 -35.26 -7.23 14.71
CA PRO A 81 -34.41 -6.04 14.65
C PRO A 81 -33.05 -6.22 15.34
N GLU A 82 -32.97 -7.03 16.39
CA GLU A 82 -31.69 -7.32 17.06
C GLU A 82 -30.74 -8.14 16.18
N GLN A 83 -31.24 -9.14 15.44
CA GLN A 83 -30.43 -9.91 14.48
C GLN A 83 -29.99 -9.04 13.30
N VAL A 84 -30.90 -8.23 12.74
CA VAL A 84 -30.56 -7.28 11.66
C VAL A 84 -29.48 -6.31 12.15
N GLN A 85 -29.65 -5.74 13.34
CA GLN A 85 -28.69 -4.81 13.91
C GLN A 85 -27.32 -5.45 14.15
N ALA A 86 -27.26 -6.66 14.69
CA ALA A 86 -25.99 -7.33 14.98
C ALA A 86 -25.16 -7.53 13.71
N PHE A 87 -25.78 -8.09 12.67
CA PHE A 87 -25.10 -8.31 11.39
C PHE A 87 -24.83 -7.01 10.62
N TYR A 88 -25.75 -6.04 10.64
CA TYR A 88 -25.51 -4.73 10.02
C TYR A 88 -24.32 -4.01 10.68
N SER A 89 -24.22 -4.07 12.01
CA SER A 89 -23.13 -3.42 12.73
C SER A 89 -21.78 -4.10 12.49
N GLN A 90 -21.77 -5.43 12.43
CA GLN A 90 -20.61 -6.19 11.96
C GLN A 90 -20.21 -5.78 10.54
N GLY A 91 -21.18 -5.66 9.63
CA GLY A 91 -20.95 -5.22 8.26
C GLY A 91 -20.29 -3.84 8.20
N MET A 92 -20.78 -2.88 8.97
CA MET A 92 -20.19 -1.54 9.05
C MET A 92 -18.78 -1.53 9.63
N ALA A 93 -18.52 -2.32 10.68
CA ALA A 93 -17.18 -2.45 11.25
C ALA A 93 -16.19 -3.04 10.22
N LEU A 94 -16.60 -4.08 9.49
CA LEU A 94 -15.81 -4.71 8.43
C LEU A 94 -15.63 -3.80 7.21
N GLN A 95 -16.63 -2.96 6.91
CA GLN A 95 -16.56 -1.96 5.84
C GLN A 95 -15.52 -0.90 6.16
N TYR A 96 -15.56 -0.32 7.36
CA TYR A 96 -14.49 0.57 7.80
C TYR A 96 -13.15 -0.16 7.93
N GLY A 97 -13.16 -1.47 8.14
CA GLY A 97 -11.97 -2.33 8.15
C GLY A 97 -11.42 -2.76 6.80
N PHE A 98 -12.02 -2.31 5.69
CA PHE A 98 -11.68 -2.71 4.33
C PHE A 98 -11.71 -4.23 4.07
N ASN A 99 -12.43 -4.98 4.91
CA ASN A 99 -12.77 -6.37 4.65
C ASN A 99 -14.13 -6.43 3.91
N PHE A 100 -14.15 -5.87 2.71
CA PHE A 100 -15.35 -5.63 1.90
C PHE A 100 -16.18 -6.90 1.66
N SER A 101 -15.54 -8.02 1.32
CA SER A 101 -16.25 -9.28 1.11
C SER A 101 -16.90 -9.81 2.40
N ALA A 102 -16.27 -9.60 3.57
CA ALA A 102 -16.90 -9.92 4.85
C ALA A 102 -18.02 -8.95 5.22
N ALA A 103 -17.88 -7.66 4.89
CA ALA A 103 -18.92 -6.67 5.06
C ALA A 103 -20.18 -7.04 4.26
N ILE A 104 -20.02 -7.35 2.95
CA ILE A 104 -21.12 -7.78 2.08
C ILE A 104 -21.83 -9.01 2.64
N ARG A 105 -21.10 -10.00 3.15
CA ARG A 105 -21.68 -11.20 3.79
C ARG A 105 -22.54 -10.86 4.98
N ALA A 106 -22.02 -10.04 5.90
CA ALA A 106 -22.72 -9.65 7.10
C ALA A 106 -24.00 -8.87 6.74
N PHE A 107 -23.90 -7.92 5.81
CA PHE A 107 -25.08 -7.20 5.31
C PHE A 107 -26.09 -8.14 4.63
N TYR A 108 -25.63 -9.12 3.87
CA TYR A 108 -26.52 -10.11 3.26
C TYR A 108 -27.23 -10.99 4.30
N GLN A 109 -26.56 -11.36 5.41
CA GLN A 109 -27.28 -12.03 6.51
C GLN A 109 -28.29 -11.10 7.17
N ALA A 110 -27.95 -9.82 7.39
CA ALA A 110 -28.88 -8.85 7.95
C ALA A 110 -30.15 -8.73 7.07
N SER A 111 -30.01 -8.69 5.74
CA SER A 111 -31.15 -8.61 4.84
C SER A 111 -32.06 -9.85 4.86
N ARG A 112 -31.55 -11.02 5.29
CA ARG A 112 -32.37 -12.25 5.41
C ARG A 112 -33.30 -12.22 6.63
N PHE A 113 -33.01 -11.40 7.64
CA PHE A 113 -33.85 -11.28 8.83
C PHE A 113 -35.00 -10.27 8.66
N ASP A 114 -34.79 -9.20 7.89
CA ASP A 114 -35.83 -8.27 7.39
C ASP A 114 -35.51 -7.85 5.95
N GLU A 115 -36.09 -8.56 4.98
CA GLU A 115 -35.91 -8.27 3.54
C GLU A 115 -36.36 -6.85 3.16
N GLY A 116 -37.22 -6.21 3.96
CA GLY A 116 -37.65 -4.83 3.72
C GLY A 116 -36.79 -3.76 4.40
N SER A 117 -35.69 -4.14 5.06
CA SER A 117 -34.74 -3.18 5.66
C SER A 117 -33.79 -2.67 4.58
N ALA A 118 -33.71 -1.35 4.41
CA ALA A 118 -32.95 -0.74 3.32
C ALA A 118 -31.43 -0.76 3.56
N MET A 119 -31.00 -0.52 4.80
CA MET A 119 -29.59 -0.31 5.13
C MET A 119 -28.69 -1.52 4.91
N PRO A 120 -29.14 -2.78 5.09
CA PRO A 120 -28.38 -3.94 4.62
C PRO A 120 -28.01 -3.88 3.13
N TYR A 121 -28.98 -3.59 2.24
CA TYR A 121 -28.70 -3.47 0.81
C TYR A 121 -27.84 -2.25 0.47
N TRP A 122 -28.02 -1.13 1.18
CA TRP A 122 -27.14 0.03 1.05
C TRP A 122 -25.70 -0.31 1.48
N GLY A 123 -25.52 -1.08 2.55
CA GLY A 123 -24.22 -1.54 3.03
C GLY A 123 -23.52 -2.47 2.02
N ILE A 124 -24.27 -3.39 1.39
CA ILE A 124 -23.76 -4.19 0.27
C ILE A 124 -23.31 -3.29 -0.88
N ALA A 125 -24.12 -2.27 -1.22
CA ALA A 125 -23.79 -1.34 -2.29
C ALA A 125 -22.51 -0.55 -1.99
N LEU A 126 -22.38 -0.02 -0.78
CA LEU A 126 -21.21 0.72 -0.33
C LEU A 126 -19.94 -0.18 -0.36
N SER A 127 -20.05 -1.42 0.07
CA SER A 127 -18.92 -2.36 0.17
C SER A 127 -18.48 -2.94 -1.18
N ALA A 128 -19.37 -3.02 -2.16
CA ALA A 128 -19.07 -3.53 -3.49
C ALA A 128 -18.51 -2.46 -4.45
N ASN A 129 -18.51 -1.19 -4.05
CA ASN A 129 -17.95 -0.10 -4.84
C ASN A 129 -16.43 0.03 -4.68
N SER A 130 -15.82 0.77 -5.60
CA SER A 130 -14.44 1.24 -5.46
C SER A 130 -14.27 2.06 -4.18
N ASN A 131 -13.07 2.04 -3.62
CA ASN A 131 -12.68 2.79 -2.42
C ASN A 131 -11.29 3.42 -2.65
N ILE A 132 -10.76 4.09 -1.62
CA ILE A 132 -9.45 4.76 -1.69
C ILE A 132 -8.27 3.83 -2.08
N ASN A 133 -8.38 2.51 -1.86
CA ASN A 133 -7.29 1.55 -2.08
C ASN A 133 -7.47 0.63 -3.28
N SER A 134 -8.70 0.43 -3.77
CA SER A 134 -8.98 -0.55 -4.82
C SER A 134 -10.14 -0.17 -5.73
N VAL A 135 -10.01 -0.52 -7.01
CA VAL A 135 -11.07 -0.40 -8.02
C VAL A 135 -11.96 -1.64 -8.01
N ALA A 136 -13.28 -1.45 -8.02
CA ALA A 136 -14.23 -2.55 -8.08
C ALA A 136 -14.27 -3.22 -9.46
N THR A 137 -14.42 -4.54 -9.47
CA THR A 137 -14.60 -5.32 -10.71
C THR A 137 -15.96 -5.01 -11.34
N THR A 138 -16.14 -5.33 -12.63
CA THR A 138 -17.45 -5.18 -13.29
C THR A 138 -18.57 -5.92 -12.56
N GLY A 139 -18.28 -7.10 -12.02
CA GLY A 139 -19.25 -7.89 -11.24
C GLY A 139 -19.66 -7.20 -9.94
N CYS A 140 -18.70 -6.63 -9.23
CA CYS A 140 -18.96 -5.83 -8.02
C CYS A 140 -19.71 -4.53 -8.34
N ASN A 141 -19.39 -3.83 -9.42
CA ASN A 141 -20.13 -2.64 -9.87
C ASN A 141 -21.61 -2.95 -10.18
N GLN A 142 -21.86 -4.09 -10.84
CA GLN A 142 -23.23 -4.57 -11.10
C GLN A 142 -23.99 -4.88 -9.80
N LEU A 143 -23.34 -5.52 -8.83
CA LEU A 143 -23.90 -5.76 -7.50
C LEU A 143 -24.20 -4.46 -6.76
N ALA A 144 -23.26 -3.52 -6.77
CA ALA A 144 -23.39 -2.25 -6.07
C ALA A 144 -24.59 -1.45 -6.59
N TYR A 145 -24.68 -1.30 -7.92
CA TYR A 145 -25.78 -0.59 -8.57
C TYR A 145 -27.14 -1.22 -8.28
N ARG A 146 -27.24 -2.56 -8.39
CA ARG A 146 -28.49 -3.27 -8.08
C ARG A 146 -28.89 -3.11 -6.62
N SER A 147 -27.93 -3.16 -5.71
CA SER A 147 -28.19 -3.12 -4.27
C SER A 147 -28.62 -1.73 -3.80
N VAL A 148 -28.06 -0.64 -4.34
CA VAL A 148 -28.51 0.71 -3.99
C VAL A 148 -29.91 1.02 -4.53
N GLN A 149 -30.30 0.46 -5.69
CA GLN A 149 -31.66 0.56 -6.21
C GLN A 149 -32.67 -0.13 -5.27
N ILE A 150 -32.35 -1.35 -4.80
CA ILE A 150 -33.17 -2.07 -3.83
C ILE A 150 -33.27 -1.30 -2.51
N ALA A 151 -32.15 -0.75 -2.02
CA ALA A 151 -32.13 0.09 -0.82
C ALA A 151 -33.07 1.29 -0.96
N LEU A 152 -33.02 2.00 -2.09
CA LEU A 152 -33.89 3.15 -2.35
C LEU A 152 -35.37 2.75 -2.40
N GLU A 153 -35.70 1.63 -3.04
CA GLU A 153 -37.05 1.09 -3.10
C GLU A 153 -37.58 0.77 -1.70
N HIS A 154 -36.80 0.02 -0.91
CA HIS A 154 -37.20 -0.39 0.45
C HIS A 154 -37.32 0.79 1.41
N ALA A 155 -36.37 1.74 1.37
CA ALA A 155 -36.45 2.95 2.19
C ALA A 155 -37.69 3.79 1.82
N SER A 156 -37.95 3.96 0.52
CA SER A 156 -39.12 4.71 0.03
C SER A 156 -40.45 4.04 0.38
N ALA A 157 -40.48 2.70 0.41
CA ALA A 157 -41.63 1.93 0.86
C ALA A 157 -41.85 2.09 2.37
N ARG A 158 -40.79 1.97 3.18
CA ARG A 158 -40.87 2.12 4.65
C ARG A 158 -41.25 3.53 5.09
N LEU A 159 -40.91 4.56 4.31
CA LEU A 159 -41.37 5.93 4.56
C LEU A 159 -42.91 6.06 4.55
N LYS A 160 -43.61 5.18 3.83
CA LYS A 160 -45.07 5.16 3.68
C LYS A 160 -45.76 4.06 4.50
N ASP A 161 -44.98 3.17 5.11
CA ASP A 161 -45.49 2.03 5.85
C ASP A 161 -45.97 2.44 7.24
N SER A 162 -47.22 2.12 7.58
CA SER A 162 -47.83 2.55 8.84
C SER A 162 -47.17 1.92 10.08
N ALA A 163 -46.64 0.70 10.00
CA ALA A 163 -45.94 0.07 11.11
C ALA A 163 -44.56 0.70 11.34
N ALA A 164 -43.87 1.06 10.26
CA ALA A 164 -42.63 1.83 10.31
C ALA A 164 -42.86 3.22 10.92
N GLN A 165 -43.88 3.95 10.46
CA GLN A 165 -44.25 5.27 11.00
C GLN A 165 -44.70 5.23 12.47
N ALA A 166 -45.24 4.10 12.94
CA ALA A 166 -45.58 3.91 14.35
C ALA A 166 -44.35 3.63 15.24
N THR A 167 -43.25 3.17 14.67
CA THR A 167 -42.05 2.71 15.42
C THR A 167 -40.88 3.69 15.31
N PHE A 168 -40.71 4.34 14.17
CA PHE A 168 -39.59 5.21 13.86
C PHE A 168 -40.07 6.62 13.50
N SER A 169 -39.27 7.62 13.85
CA SER A 169 -39.54 9.01 13.48
C SER A 169 -39.44 9.22 11.97
N GLN A 170 -40.15 10.23 11.45
CA GLN A 170 -40.04 10.65 10.05
C GLN A 170 -38.58 10.97 9.66
N ARG A 171 -37.79 11.54 10.58
CA ARG A 171 -36.36 11.83 10.38
C ARG A 171 -35.56 10.54 10.15
N GLN A 172 -35.79 9.49 10.95
CA GLN A 172 -35.10 8.21 10.80
C GLN A 172 -35.46 7.51 9.48
N LEU A 173 -36.74 7.54 9.10
CA LEU A 173 -37.21 6.96 7.84
C LEU A 173 -36.66 7.72 6.61
N GLN A 174 -36.68 9.05 6.66
CA GLN A 174 -36.19 9.89 5.56
C GLN A 174 -34.68 9.74 5.37
N ARG A 175 -33.92 9.57 6.46
CA ARG A 175 -32.47 9.39 6.41
C ARG A 175 -32.03 8.21 5.55
N GLU A 176 -32.72 7.06 5.63
CA GLU A 176 -32.38 5.90 4.78
C GLU A 176 -32.61 6.17 3.29
N VAL A 177 -33.67 6.93 2.96
CA VAL A 177 -33.93 7.37 1.59
C VAL A 177 -32.81 8.29 1.09
N ASP A 178 -32.34 9.19 1.95
CA ASP A 178 -31.29 10.15 1.59
C ASP A 178 -29.93 9.46 1.41
N TYR A 179 -29.58 8.47 2.25
CA TYR A 179 -28.39 7.63 2.06
C TYR A 179 -28.42 6.87 0.73
N ALA A 180 -29.56 6.26 0.40
CA ALA A 180 -29.72 5.51 -0.85
C ALA A 180 -29.65 6.44 -2.08
N LYS A 181 -30.26 7.63 -2.01
CA LYS A 181 -30.16 8.65 -3.08
C LYS A 181 -28.74 9.18 -3.23
N ALA A 182 -28.04 9.45 -2.13
CA ALA A 182 -26.66 9.93 -2.17
C ALA A 182 -25.79 8.91 -2.90
N LEU A 183 -25.81 7.64 -2.47
CA LEU A 183 -25.01 6.60 -3.13
C LEU A 183 -25.42 6.36 -4.59
N LEU A 184 -26.71 6.41 -4.92
CA LEU A 184 -27.17 6.26 -6.31
C LEU A 184 -26.66 7.39 -7.22
N SER A 185 -26.40 8.59 -6.68
CA SER A 185 -25.89 9.72 -7.45
C SER A 185 -24.49 9.50 -8.04
N LEU A 186 -23.74 8.52 -7.50
CA LEU A 186 -22.44 8.07 -8.01
C LEU A 186 -22.54 7.58 -9.47
N TYR A 187 -23.69 7.02 -9.84
CA TYR A 187 -23.90 6.39 -11.14
C TYR A 187 -24.57 7.36 -12.13
N SER A 188 -24.19 7.25 -13.41
CA SER A 188 -24.91 7.87 -14.53
C SER A 188 -25.41 6.78 -15.47
N GLU A 189 -26.69 6.78 -15.81
CA GLU A 189 -27.24 5.84 -16.80
C GLU A 189 -27.53 6.56 -18.12
N LYS A 190 -27.01 6.04 -19.23
CA LYS A 190 -27.26 6.53 -20.58
C LYS A 190 -27.25 5.37 -21.57
N ASP A 191 -28.27 5.30 -22.42
CA ASP A 191 -28.39 4.29 -23.51
C ASP A 191 -28.24 2.83 -23.01
N GLY A 192 -28.73 2.54 -21.79
CA GLY A 192 -28.65 1.21 -21.17
C GLY A 192 -27.27 0.84 -20.62
N GLN A 193 -26.33 1.79 -20.56
CA GLN A 193 -25.04 1.66 -19.90
C GLN A 193 -24.98 2.53 -18.66
N VAL A 194 -24.35 2.02 -17.60
CA VAL A 194 -24.07 2.78 -16.39
C VAL A 194 -22.59 3.12 -16.34
N SER A 195 -22.27 4.39 -16.12
CA SER A 195 -20.89 4.85 -15.98
C SER A 195 -20.58 5.37 -14.57
N LEU A 196 -19.32 5.19 -14.21
CA LEU A 196 -18.64 5.72 -13.03
C LEU A 196 -17.50 6.64 -13.50
N GLY A 197 -17.08 7.57 -12.65
CA GLY A 197 -15.96 8.46 -12.92
C GLY A 197 -16.03 9.76 -12.11
N ASP A 198 -15.14 10.69 -12.40
CA ASP A 198 -14.91 11.91 -11.61
C ASP A 198 -16.19 12.72 -11.36
N GLU A 199 -17.04 12.87 -12.39
CA GLU A 199 -18.33 13.56 -12.25
C GLU A 199 -19.30 12.80 -11.33
N GLY A 200 -19.26 11.47 -11.33
CA GLY A 200 -20.01 10.64 -10.38
C GLY A 200 -19.50 10.81 -8.96
N ASN A 201 -18.17 10.73 -8.77
CA ASN A 201 -17.52 10.94 -7.47
C ASN A 201 -17.86 12.33 -6.89
N LYS A 202 -17.86 13.36 -7.73
CA LYS A 202 -18.26 14.72 -7.35
C LYS A 202 -19.73 14.79 -6.89
N ARG A 203 -20.66 14.22 -7.66
CA ARG A 203 -22.08 14.19 -7.27
C ARG A 203 -22.30 13.44 -5.95
N TYR A 204 -21.60 12.32 -5.76
CA TYR A 204 -21.66 11.56 -4.52
C TYR A 204 -21.13 12.37 -3.34
N ALA A 205 -19.98 13.02 -3.47
CA ALA A 205 -19.43 13.90 -2.44
C ALA A 205 -20.37 15.07 -2.11
N ASP A 206 -20.96 15.73 -3.11
CA ASP A 206 -21.94 16.81 -2.91
C ASP A 206 -23.21 16.31 -2.19
N ALA A 207 -23.69 15.11 -2.54
CA ALA A 207 -24.85 14.51 -1.89
C ALA A 207 -24.55 14.10 -0.43
N MET A 208 -23.37 13.54 -0.17
CA MET A 208 -22.93 13.18 1.18
C MET A 208 -22.66 14.41 2.05
N LYS A 209 -22.16 15.51 1.48
CA LYS A 209 -22.07 16.80 2.16
C LYS A 209 -23.43 17.23 2.69
N LYS A 210 -24.43 17.26 1.80
CA LYS A 210 -25.80 17.61 2.15
C LYS A 210 -26.37 16.70 3.25
N LEU A 211 -26.12 15.40 3.15
CA LEU A 211 -26.56 14.42 4.15
C LEU A 211 -25.91 14.69 5.53
N SER A 212 -24.60 14.93 5.58
CA SER A 212 -23.86 15.31 6.80
C SER A 212 -24.33 16.65 7.41
N GLU A 213 -24.83 17.58 6.59
CA GLU A 213 -25.40 18.85 7.06
C GLU A 213 -26.84 18.67 7.59
N ASP A 214 -27.69 17.96 6.86
CA ASP A 214 -29.09 17.71 7.23
C ASP A 214 -29.21 16.82 8.49
N TYR A 215 -28.28 15.86 8.65
CA TYR A 215 -28.17 14.94 9.77
C TYR A 215 -26.86 15.15 10.54
N PHE A 216 -26.65 16.37 11.06
CA PHE A 216 -25.40 16.76 11.75
C PHE A 216 -25.00 15.85 12.94
N ASP A 217 -25.96 15.19 13.57
CA ASP A 217 -25.77 14.23 14.66
C ASP A 217 -25.38 12.81 14.19
N ASP A 218 -25.46 12.55 12.88
CA ASP A 218 -25.01 11.31 12.26
C ASP A 218 -23.51 11.41 11.92
N LEU A 219 -22.68 10.89 12.81
CA LEU A 219 -21.22 10.91 12.65
C LEU A 219 -20.73 10.00 11.51
N ASP A 220 -21.49 8.98 11.14
CA ASP A 220 -21.20 8.13 9.99
C ASP A 220 -21.46 8.87 8.69
N ALA A 221 -22.53 9.66 8.59
CA ALA A 221 -22.80 10.53 7.44
C ALA A 221 -21.62 11.48 7.17
N ALA A 222 -21.10 12.09 8.24
CA ALA A 222 -19.94 12.96 8.20
C ALA A 222 -18.68 12.21 7.77
N THR A 223 -18.44 11.04 8.34
CA THR A 223 -17.26 10.22 8.05
C THR A 223 -17.26 9.73 6.62
N LEU A 224 -18.42 9.29 6.10
CA LEU A 224 -18.59 8.87 4.71
C LEU A 224 -18.54 10.04 3.72
N TYR A 225 -18.88 11.26 4.16
CA TYR A 225 -18.61 12.46 3.36
C TYR A 225 -17.10 12.71 3.21
N ALA A 226 -16.34 12.57 4.29
CA ALA A 226 -14.88 12.67 4.21
C ALA A 226 -14.29 11.58 3.30
N ASP A 227 -14.77 10.34 3.39
CA ASP A 227 -14.39 9.26 2.47
C ASP A 227 -14.71 9.59 1.00
N ALA A 228 -15.90 10.13 0.73
CA ALA A 228 -16.30 10.55 -0.61
C ALA A 228 -15.39 11.66 -1.17
N LEU A 229 -14.91 12.59 -0.33
CA LEU A 229 -13.93 13.61 -0.72
C LEU A 229 -12.57 13.01 -1.05
N LEU A 230 -12.08 12.10 -0.20
CA LEU A 230 -10.78 11.43 -0.38
C LEU A 230 -10.79 10.51 -1.62
N SER A 231 -11.93 9.89 -1.91
CA SER A 231 -12.12 9.00 -3.06
C SER A 231 -12.24 9.72 -4.41
N ARG A 232 -12.28 11.07 -4.45
CA ARG A 232 -12.28 11.84 -5.71
C ARG A 232 -10.97 11.69 -6.45
N ASP A 233 -9.88 11.85 -5.72
CA ASP A 233 -8.51 11.74 -6.22
C ASP A 233 -7.72 10.89 -5.22
N PRO A 234 -7.94 9.56 -5.18
CA PRO A 234 -7.31 8.69 -4.19
C PRO A 234 -5.81 8.91 -4.14
N TRP A 235 -5.32 9.19 -2.93
CA TRP A 235 -3.92 9.42 -2.63
C TRP A 235 -3.23 10.56 -3.39
N LYS A 236 -3.99 11.46 -4.02
CA LYS A 236 -3.49 12.75 -4.54
C LYS A 236 -3.88 13.86 -3.57
N TRP A 237 -3.69 13.63 -2.27
CA TRP A 237 -4.23 14.50 -1.23
C TRP A 237 -3.29 15.64 -0.86
N TRP A 238 -2.01 15.55 -1.23
CA TRP A 238 -0.99 16.54 -0.92
C TRP A 238 -0.18 16.93 -2.16
N ASP A 239 0.01 18.23 -2.38
CA ASP A 239 0.84 18.77 -3.45
C ASP A 239 2.31 18.85 -3.02
N GLY A 240 3.22 18.16 -3.74
CA GLY A 240 4.68 18.25 -3.55
C GLY A 240 5.36 16.90 -3.33
N THR A 241 6.68 16.84 -3.49
CA THR A 241 7.41 15.55 -3.61
C THR A 241 8.16 15.07 -2.36
N GLU A 242 8.14 15.75 -1.20
CA GLU A 242 8.64 15.12 0.05
C GLU A 242 8.36 15.92 1.34
N ALA A 243 8.22 15.14 2.42
CA ALA A 243 7.75 15.52 3.76
C ALA A 243 8.79 16.29 4.60
N VAL A 244 9.10 17.54 4.27
CA VAL A 244 9.71 18.51 5.23
C VAL A 244 9.55 19.98 4.81
N SER A 245 9.02 20.27 3.62
CA SER A 245 8.88 21.64 3.13
C SER A 245 7.55 22.27 3.53
N ASN A 246 7.57 23.55 3.93
CA ASN A 246 6.35 24.36 4.11
C ASN A 246 5.58 24.63 2.80
N GLN A 247 6.08 24.12 1.68
CA GLN A 247 5.43 24.22 0.37
C GLN A 247 4.41 23.11 0.12
N VAL A 248 4.46 22.01 0.90
CA VAL A 248 3.50 20.91 0.76
C VAL A 248 2.17 21.32 1.38
N LYS A 249 1.10 21.24 0.59
CA LYS A 249 -0.26 21.64 0.99
C LYS A 249 -1.26 20.55 0.65
N PRO A 250 -2.29 20.34 1.48
CA PRO A 250 -3.38 19.46 1.11
C PRO A 250 -4.16 20.06 -0.04
N THR A 251 -4.75 19.22 -0.89
CA THR A 251 -5.78 19.66 -1.84
C THR A 251 -7.01 20.17 -1.08
N ASP A 252 -7.86 20.98 -1.73
CA ASP A 252 -9.06 21.51 -1.08
C ASP A 252 -9.97 20.39 -0.54
N ALA A 253 -10.11 19.28 -1.29
CA ALA A 253 -10.91 18.13 -0.89
C ALA A 253 -10.30 17.40 0.32
N ALA A 254 -8.98 17.18 0.34
CA ALA A 254 -8.30 16.55 1.47
C ALA A 254 -8.34 17.42 2.72
N TYR A 255 -8.19 18.74 2.57
CA TYR A 255 -8.29 19.68 3.67
C TYR A 255 -9.69 19.70 4.29
N GLU A 256 -10.73 19.73 3.47
CA GLU A 256 -12.13 19.64 3.93
C GLU A 256 -12.39 18.30 4.61
N ALA A 257 -11.92 17.18 4.05
CA ALA A 257 -12.03 15.86 4.67
C ALA A 257 -11.40 15.82 6.07
N LEU A 258 -10.18 16.33 6.23
CA LEU A 258 -9.50 16.42 7.54
C LEU A 258 -10.28 17.27 8.56
N GLN A 259 -10.91 18.37 8.13
CA GLN A 259 -11.76 19.18 9.00
C GLN A 259 -13.00 18.42 9.46
N VAL A 260 -13.66 17.70 8.55
CA VAL A 260 -14.84 16.89 8.85
C VAL A 260 -14.48 15.73 9.79
N LEU A 261 -13.40 15.01 9.52
CA LEU A 261 -12.91 13.91 10.37
C LEU A 261 -12.54 14.41 11.77
N ASN A 262 -11.84 15.56 11.87
CA ASN A 262 -11.52 16.16 13.16
C ASN A 262 -12.79 16.55 13.95
N ARG A 263 -13.83 17.07 13.27
CA ARG A 263 -15.12 17.35 13.91
C ARG A 263 -15.74 16.08 14.48
N VAL A 264 -15.73 14.98 13.72
CA VAL A 264 -16.24 13.68 14.19
C VAL A 264 -15.46 13.22 15.41
N LEU A 265 -14.12 13.26 15.37
CA LEU A 265 -13.26 12.81 16.47
C LEU A 265 -13.36 13.66 17.74
N VAL A 266 -13.78 14.93 17.64
CA VAL A 266 -14.12 15.76 18.80
C VAL A 266 -15.40 15.28 19.49
N GLN A 267 -16.38 14.79 18.72
CA GLN A 267 -17.66 14.31 19.24
C GLN A 267 -17.58 12.85 19.71
N ASP A 268 -16.87 12.01 18.96
CA ASP A 268 -16.58 10.62 19.29
C ASP A 268 -15.13 10.26 18.93
N GLN A 269 -14.27 10.25 19.95
CA GLN A 269 -12.86 9.89 19.81
C GLN A 269 -12.65 8.42 19.42
N GLN A 270 -13.67 7.57 19.57
CA GLN A 270 -13.65 6.15 19.24
C GLN A 270 -14.43 5.88 17.95
N HIS A 271 -14.71 6.88 17.12
CA HIS A 271 -15.37 6.60 15.85
C HIS A 271 -14.42 5.83 14.91
N THR A 272 -14.76 4.58 14.56
CA THR A 272 -13.87 3.68 13.80
C THR A 272 -13.46 4.28 12.47
N GLY A 273 -14.43 4.69 11.62
CA GLY A 273 -14.12 5.25 10.31
C GLY A 273 -13.33 6.56 10.36
N ALA A 274 -13.58 7.42 11.36
CA ALA A 274 -12.91 8.71 11.43
C ALA A 274 -11.44 8.56 11.86
N ASN A 275 -11.16 7.66 12.80
CA ASN A 275 -9.77 7.31 13.16
C ASN A 275 -9.04 6.70 11.96
N HIS A 276 -9.70 5.79 11.23
CA HIS A 276 -9.12 5.15 10.05
C HIS A 276 -8.75 6.17 8.97
N PHE A 277 -9.74 6.91 8.47
CA PHE A 277 -9.55 7.80 7.32
C PHE A 277 -8.66 8.98 7.65
N TYR A 278 -8.61 9.42 8.91
CA TYR A 278 -7.65 10.45 9.33
C TYR A 278 -6.20 9.94 9.20
N ILE A 279 -5.93 8.70 9.61
CA ILE A 279 -4.59 8.10 9.47
C ILE A 279 -4.18 8.09 7.99
N HIS A 280 -5.02 7.57 7.10
CA HIS A 280 -4.75 7.59 5.66
C HIS A 280 -4.53 9.01 5.12
N ALA A 281 -5.41 9.94 5.46
CA ALA A 281 -5.32 11.32 4.96
C ALA A 281 -4.05 12.06 5.44
N ILE A 282 -3.46 11.67 6.57
CA ILE A 282 -2.32 12.36 7.19
C ILE A 282 -0.99 11.64 7.01
N GLU A 283 -0.97 10.35 6.66
CA GLU A 283 0.26 9.57 6.62
C GLU A 283 1.23 10.15 5.61
N GLU A 284 0.81 10.43 4.37
CA GLU A 284 1.65 11.03 3.31
C GLU A 284 2.03 12.51 3.58
N SER A 285 1.44 13.15 4.59
CA SER A 285 1.66 14.56 4.89
C SER A 285 3.08 14.87 5.43
N PRO A 286 3.50 16.15 5.44
CA PRO A 286 4.72 16.59 6.13
C PRO A 286 4.56 16.67 7.66
N PHE A 287 3.37 16.35 8.21
CA PHE A 287 3.08 16.38 9.65
C PHE A 287 2.36 15.11 10.14
N PRO A 288 2.96 13.92 9.89
CA PRO A 288 2.37 12.64 10.29
C PRO A 288 2.16 12.51 11.80
N ASP A 289 2.90 13.27 12.61
CA ASP A 289 2.76 13.35 14.07
C ASP A 289 1.33 13.71 14.53
N SER A 290 0.58 14.45 13.70
CA SER A 290 -0.83 14.78 13.96
C SER A 290 -1.71 13.53 14.03
N GLY A 291 -1.30 12.43 13.37
CA GLY A 291 -1.96 11.13 13.40
C GLY A 291 -1.72 10.30 14.67
N LEU A 292 -0.75 10.66 15.53
CA LEU A 292 -0.38 9.85 16.70
C LEU A 292 -1.52 9.59 17.69
N PRO A 293 -2.40 10.57 18.02
CA PRO A 293 -3.52 10.31 18.92
C PRO A 293 -4.53 9.29 18.37
N MET A 294 -4.65 9.19 17.04
CA MET A 294 -5.51 8.24 16.35
C MET A 294 -4.81 6.87 16.33
N ALA A 295 -3.57 6.80 15.86
CA ALA A 295 -2.77 5.56 15.85
C ALA A 295 -2.70 4.87 17.23
N ASN A 296 -2.50 5.65 18.30
CA ASN A 296 -2.43 5.12 19.67
C ASN A 296 -3.74 4.51 20.17
N ARG A 297 -4.88 5.11 19.85
CA ARG A 297 -6.20 4.60 20.26
C ARG A 297 -6.64 3.44 19.37
N PHE A 298 -6.45 3.61 18.06
CA PHE A 298 -7.00 2.73 17.04
C PHE A 298 -6.39 1.33 17.08
N ARG A 299 -5.10 1.23 17.45
CA ARG A 299 -4.39 -0.05 17.65
C ARG A 299 -5.18 -1.03 18.55
N ASP A 300 -5.88 -0.52 19.56
CA ASP A 300 -6.52 -1.34 20.60
C ASP A 300 -8.06 -1.39 20.44
N GLN A 301 -8.65 -0.65 19.50
CA GLN A 301 -10.09 -0.41 19.44
C GLN A 301 -10.89 -1.56 18.79
N ASN A 302 -10.38 -2.15 17.70
CA ASN A 302 -11.05 -3.20 16.93
C ASN A 302 -10.10 -4.40 16.71
N PRO A 303 -9.81 -5.18 17.76
CA PRO A 303 -8.77 -6.21 17.72
C PRO A 303 -9.11 -7.43 16.86
N ALA A 304 -10.27 -7.47 16.20
CA ALA A 304 -10.68 -8.57 15.32
C ALA A 304 -10.55 -8.27 13.82
N ILE A 305 -10.06 -7.09 13.43
CA ILE A 305 -9.78 -6.75 12.03
C ILE A 305 -8.31 -6.37 11.90
N GLY A 306 -7.50 -7.21 11.25
CA GLY A 306 -6.06 -7.02 11.19
C GLY A 306 -5.67 -5.70 10.53
N HIS A 307 -6.35 -5.30 9.46
CA HIS A 307 -6.10 -4.01 8.80
C HIS A 307 -6.28 -2.80 9.75
N LEU A 308 -7.33 -2.77 10.58
CA LEU A 308 -7.54 -1.68 11.54
C LEU A 308 -6.40 -1.60 12.58
N VAL A 309 -5.94 -2.75 13.07
CA VAL A 309 -4.80 -2.83 13.99
C VAL A 309 -3.51 -2.36 13.30
N HIS A 310 -3.32 -2.75 12.04
CA HIS A 310 -2.18 -2.40 11.23
C HIS A 310 -2.06 -0.89 10.99
N MET A 311 -3.18 -0.16 10.84
CA MET A 311 -3.17 1.26 10.46
C MET A 311 -2.30 2.14 11.36
N ALA A 312 -2.17 1.80 12.65
CA ALA A 312 -1.28 2.53 13.56
C ALA A 312 0.19 2.52 13.09
N SER A 313 0.61 1.47 12.38
CA SER A 313 1.97 1.29 11.89
C SER A 313 2.41 2.31 10.85
N HIS A 314 1.49 2.82 10.02
CA HIS A 314 1.76 3.88 9.05
C HIS A 314 2.29 5.15 9.77
N ILE A 315 1.57 5.61 10.79
CA ILE A 315 2.01 6.78 11.59
C ILE A 315 3.27 6.48 12.40
N TYR A 316 3.35 5.30 13.03
CA TYR A 316 4.54 4.95 13.81
C TYR A 316 5.80 4.90 12.96
N GLN A 317 5.72 4.35 11.74
CA GLN A 317 6.84 4.32 10.82
C GLN A 317 7.25 5.74 10.42
N ARG A 318 6.29 6.58 10.00
CA ARG A 318 6.56 7.97 9.58
C ARG A 318 7.10 8.87 10.69
N THR A 319 6.83 8.53 11.95
CA THR A 319 7.36 9.22 13.14
C THR A 319 8.66 8.59 13.68
N GLY A 320 9.13 7.50 13.06
CA GLY A 320 10.37 6.80 13.40
C GLY A 320 10.23 5.74 14.50
N ASN A 321 9.02 5.51 15.02
CA ASN A 321 8.76 4.48 16.02
C ASN A 321 8.59 3.10 15.37
N ASN A 322 9.66 2.64 14.72
CA ASN A 322 9.70 1.36 13.99
C ASN A 322 9.32 0.17 14.89
N ASN A 323 9.66 0.21 16.18
CA ASN A 323 9.30 -0.85 17.11
C ASN A 323 7.78 -0.95 17.33
N LEU A 324 7.08 0.18 17.54
CA LEU A 324 5.63 0.15 17.63
C LEU A 324 4.99 -0.22 16.29
N ALA A 325 5.58 0.18 15.17
CA ALA A 325 5.13 -0.23 13.84
C ALA A 325 5.22 -1.76 13.66
N SER A 326 6.34 -2.38 14.05
CA SER A 326 6.49 -3.84 14.02
C SER A 326 5.53 -4.53 14.98
N VAL A 327 5.34 -4.02 16.21
CA VAL A 327 4.39 -4.61 17.17
C VAL A 327 2.94 -4.58 16.64
N ALA A 328 2.49 -3.44 16.11
CA ALA A 328 1.15 -3.32 15.52
C ALA A 328 0.97 -4.31 14.37
N ASN A 329 1.98 -4.46 13.52
CA ASN A 329 1.97 -5.42 12.43
C ASN A 329 1.97 -6.89 12.89
N TYR A 330 2.77 -7.26 13.91
CA TYR A 330 2.71 -8.60 14.49
C TYR A 330 1.31 -8.93 15.01
N THR A 331 0.67 -7.98 15.69
CA THR A 331 -0.70 -8.15 16.17
C THR A 331 -1.68 -8.28 14.99
N ALA A 332 -1.60 -7.39 14.00
CA ALA A 332 -2.45 -7.42 12.81
C ALA A 332 -2.36 -8.75 12.05
N VAL A 333 -1.15 -9.24 11.77
CA VAL A 333 -0.93 -10.53 11.13
C VAL A 333 -1.52 -11.67 11.98
N SER A 334 -1.39 -11.62 13.30
CA SER A 334 -1.96 -12.63 14.19
C SER A 334 -3.49 -12.63 14.17
N VAL A 335 -4.11 -11.45 14.13
CA VAL A 335 -5.57 -11.26 14.02
C VAL A 335 -6.09 -11.80 12.69
N ASP A 336 -5.45 -11.43 11.59
CA ASP A 336 -5.85 -11.88 10.26
C ASP A 336 -5.65 -13.39 10.08
N ARG A 337 -4.60 -14.00 10.67
CA ARG A 337 -4.44 -15.46 10.69
C ARG A 337 -5.61 -16.15 11.41
N ALA A 338 -6.05 -15.60 12.56
CA ALA A 338 -7.19 -16.14 13.29
C ALA A 338 -8.48 -16.02 12.48
N TYR A 339 -8.71 -14.86 11.84
CA TYR A 339 -9.81 -14.64 10.91
C TYR A 339 -9.78 -15.62 9.73
N ALA A 340 -8.63 -15.79 9.07
CA ALA A 340 -8.50 -16.71 7.94
C ALA A 340 -8.73 -18.17 8.35
N HIS A 341 -8.34 -18.55 9.57
CA HIS A 341 -8.61 -19.90 10.10
C HIS A 341 -10.09 -20.11 10.40
N GLN A 342 -10.77 -19.12 11.00
CA GLN A 342 -12.18 -19.21 11.37
C GLN A 342 -13.11 -19.14 10.16
N VAL A 343 -12.84 -18.23 9.23
CA VAL A 343 -13.75 -17.86 8.14
C VAL A 343 -13.40 -18.55 6.82
N GLN A 344 -12.12 -18.88 6.60
CA GLN A 344 -11.61 -19.46 5.34
C GLN A 344 -12.08 -18.69 4.08
N PRO A 345 -11.86 -17.36 4.05
CA PRO A 345 -12.48 -16.48 3.07
C PRO A 345 -12.00 -16.78 1.64
N GLN A 346 -12.93 -16.82 0.69
CA GLN A 346 -12.60 -16.89 -0.74
C GLN A 346 -12.66 -15.46 -1.33
N SER A 347 -11.78 -14.59 -0.82
CA SER A 347 -11.82 -13.15 -1.11
C SER A 347 -10.40 -12.59 -1.31
N PRO A 348 -10.25 -11.45 -2.00
CA PRO A 348 -8.94 -10.83 -2.19
C PRO A 348 -8.30 -10.33 -0.89
N TYR A 349 -9.07 -10.19 0.21
CA TYR A 349 -8.58 -9.62 1.48
C TYR A 349 -7.31 -10.29 2.00
N ALA A 350 -7.24 -11.63 2.02
CA ALA A 350 -6.09 -12.34 2.58
C ALA A 350 -4.85 -12.30 1.65
N LEU A 351 -5.07 -12.23 0.34
CA LEU A 351 -3.98 -11.97 -0.60
C LEU A 351 -3.43 -10.55 -0.41
N HIS A 352 -4.33 -9.58 -0.34
CA HIS A 352 -3.98 -8.16 -0.31
C HIS A 352 -3.59 -7.66 1.08
N TYR A 353 -4.54 -7.56 2.01
CA TYR A 353 -4.35 -6.86 3.30
C TYR A 353 -3.50 -7.67 4.27
N LEU A 354 -3.71 -8.99 4.39
CA LEU A 354 -2.80 -9.83 5.17
C LEU A 354 -1.40 -9.86 4.53
N GLY A 355 -1.31 -9.97 3.20
CA GLY A 355 -0.04 -9.85 2.49
C GLY A 355 0.67 -8.52 2.76
N HIS A 356 -0.07 -7.40 2.74
CA HIS A 356 0.43 -6.08 3.07
C HIS A 356 0.92 -5.98 4.52
N ASN A 357 0.16 -6.51 5.49
CA ASN A 357 0.56 -6.56 6.90
C ASN A 357 1.87 -7.34 7.10
N ILE A 358 2.03 -8.49 6.42
CA ILE A 358 3.27 -9.28 6.45
C ILE A 358 4.42 -8.53 5.76
N HIS A 359 4.16 -7.86 4.63
CA HIS A 359 5.17 -7.07 3.92
C HIS A 359 5.66 -5.88 4.77
N PHE A 360 4.75 -5.14 5.40
CA PHE A 360 5.08 -4.02 6.28
C PHE A 360 5.83 -4.50 7.52
N LEU A 361 5.45 -5.65 8.08
CA LEU A 361 6.21 -6.30 9.14
C LEU A 361 7.63 -6.63 8.70
N THR A 362 7.78 -7.27 7.54
CA THR A 362 9.07 -7.61 6.92
C THR A 362 9.96 -6.37 6.80
N TRP A 363 9.39 -5.27 6.30
CA TRP A 363 10.07 -3.99 6.13
C TRP A 363 10.50 -3.38 7.47
N THR A 364 9.59 -3.20 8.42
CA THR A 364 9.89 -2.56 9.71
C THR A 364 10.92 -3.36 10.52
N LEU A 365 10.83 -4.69 10.52
CA LEU A 365 11.86 -5.57 11.09
C LEU A 365 13.22 -5.36 10.44
N SER A 366 13.24 -5.10 9.13
CA SER A 366 14.48 -4.84 8.41
C SER A 366 15.13 -3.50 8.78
N ILE A 367 14.31 -2.50 9.12
CA ILE A 367 14.76 -1.19 9.60
C ILE A 367 15.25 -1.29 11.04
N GLU A 368 14.65 -2.16 11.86
CA GLU A 368 15.13 -2.50 13.22
C GLU A 368 16.39 -3.39 13.22
N GLY A 369 16.88 -3.86 12.06
CA GLY A 369 18.03 -4.76 11.98
C GLY A 369 17.74 -6.20 12.48
N ARG A 370 16.48 -6.63 12.51
CA ARG A 370 16.04 -7.97 12.94
C ARG A 370 16.04 -8.95 11.76
N GLN A 371 17.22 -9.29 11.27
CA GLN A 371 17.43 -10.05 10.03
C GLN A 371 16.60 -11.34 9.96
N ASN A 372 16.75 -12.23 10.95
CA ASN A 372 16.09 -13.55 10.90
C ASN A 372 14.57 -13.43 10.89
N GLU A 373 14.02 -12.50 11.66
CA GLU A 373 12.58 -12.29 11.73
C GLU A 373 12.04 -11.66 10.44
N SER A 374 12.76 -10.69 9.88
CA SER A 374 12.44 -10.09 8.57
C SER A 374 12.42 -11.17 7.47
N MET A 375 13.46 -11.99 7.36
CA MET A 375 13.52 -13.05 6.34
C MET A 375 12.47 -14.15 6.56
N ASN A 376 12.11 -14.49 7.80
CA ASN A 376 11.02 -15.41 8.08
C ASN A 376 9.66 -14.86 7.64
N MET A 377 9.42 -13.56 7.82
CA MET A 377 8.18 -12.92 7.34
C MET A 377 8.16 -12.76 5.82
N ALA A 378 9.31 -12.54 5.18
CA ALA A 378 9.41 -12.59 3.72
C ALA A 378 9.08 -13.98 3.16
N GLU A 379 9.52 -15.05 3.82
CA GLU A 379 9.18 -16.43 3.48
C GLU A 379 7.68 -16.71 3.65
N GLU A 380 7.09 -16.28 4.77
CA GLU A 380 5.64 -16.42 5.00
C GLU A 380 4.82 -15.62 3.98
N LEU A 381 5.29 -14.44 3.56
CA LEU A 381 4.62 -13.63 2.55
C LEU A 381 4.49 -14.40 1.23
N VAL A 382 5.53 -15.15 0.82
CA VAL A 382 5.49 -16.03 -0.36
C VAL A 382 4.42 -17.11 -0.18
N GLU A 383 4.38 -17.77 0.98
CA GLU A 383 3.40 -18.82 1.27
C GLU A 383 1.96 -18.28 1.30
N ASN A 384 1.74 -17.13 1.93
CA ASN A 384 0.48 -16.41 1.96
C ASN A 384 0.03 -16.06 0.53
N THR A 385 0.95 -15.51 -0.28
CA THR A 385 0.70 -15.15 -1.67
C THR A 385 0.27 -16.37 -2.47
N THR A 386 0.99 -17.49 -2.38
CA THR A 386 0.60 -18.74 -3.08
C THR A 386 -0.77 -19.22 -2.63
N ARG A 387 -0.98 -19.32 -1.32
CA ARG A 387 -2.22 -19.87 -0.74
C ARG A 387 -3.45 -19.08 -1.15
N TYR A 388 -3.38 -17.75 -1.10
CA TYR A 388 -4.54 -16.90 -1.35
C TYR A 388 -4.65 -16.40 -2.79
N ALA A 389 -3.60 -16.51 -3.61
CA ALA A 389 -3.72 -16.30 -5.04
C ALA A 389 -4.30 -17.53 -5.76
N ALA A 390 -3.96 -18.75 -5.30
CA ALA A 390 -4.43 -20.01 -5.89
C ALA A 390 -5.86 -20.38 -5.44
N VAL A 391 -6.79 -19.43 -5.59
CA VAL A 391 -8.20 -19.58 -5.25
C VAL A 391 -9.04 -19.52 -6.53
N PRO A 392 -9.80 -20.57 -6.90
CA PRO A 392 -10.56 -20.61 -8.16
C PRO A 392 -11.49 -19.41 -8.37
N PHE A 393 -12.15 -18.95 -7.31
CA PHE A 393 -13.01 -17.77 -7.36
C PHE A 393 -12.24 -16.51 -7.77
N LEU A 394 -11.04 -16.29 -7.22
CA LEU A 394 -10.21 -15.13 -7.59
C LEU A 394 -9.68 -15.24 -9.02
N CYS A 395 -9.35 -16.45 -9.48
CA CYS A 395 -8.93 -16.67 -10.86
C CYS A 395 -9.99 -16.23 -11.90
N GLN A 396 -11.28 -16.29 -11.54
CA GLN A 396 -12.38 -15.90 -12.42
C GLN A 396 -12.77 -14.43 -12.22
N GLN A 397 -12.83 -13.97 -10.97
CA GLN A 397 -13.41 -12.66 -10.64
C GLN A 397 -12.36 -11.55 -10.45
N TYR A 398 -11.12 -11.88 -10.11
CA TYR A 398 -10.06 -10.92 -9.75
C TYR A 398 -8.70 -11.19 -10.45
N PRO A 399 -8.65 -11.44 -11.77
CA PRO A 399 -7.41 -11.78 -12.47
C PRO A 399 -6.32 -10.71 -12.37
N GLU A 400 -6.68 -9.42 -12.42
CA GLU A 400 -5.71 -8.31 -12.30
C GLU A 400 -5.16 -8.17 -10.87
N GLU A 401 -5.97 -8.43 -9.83
CA GLU A 401 -5.49 -8.50 -8.44
C GLU A 401 -4.43 -9.59 -8.31
N LEU A 402 -4.68 -10.78 -8.87
CA LEU A 402 -3.75 -11.89 -8.83
C LEU A 402 -2.43 -11.54 -9.53
N LYS A 403 -2.51 -10.96 -10.73
CA LYS A 403 -1.34 -10.53 -11.51
C LYS A 403 -0.49 -9.51 -10.77
N THR A 404 -1.12 -8.48 -10.20
CA THR A 404 -0.44 -7.36 -9.55
C THR A 404 0.14 -7.76 -8.19
N LYS A 405 -0.66 -8.35 -7.30
CA LYS A 405 -0.23 -8.70 -5.95
C LYS A 405 0.77 -9.85 -5.92
N SER A 406 0.61 -10.85 -6.79
CA SER A 406 1.55 -11.97 -6.80
C SER A 406 2.96 -11.54 -7.22
N ASP A 407 3.10 -10.76 -8.29
CA ASP A 407 4.42 -10.25 -8.71
C ASP A 407 5.00 -9.29 -7.67
N TYR A 408 4.17 -8.44 -7.06
CA TYR A 408 4.59 -7.52 -6.01
C TYR A 408 5.18 -8.26 -4.81
N PHE A 409 4.44 -9.22 -4.24
CA PHE A 409 4.86 -9.92 -3.02
C PHE A 409 5.95 -10.97 -3.26
N TYR A 410 6.02 -11.60 -4.42
CA TYR A 410 7.11 -12.54 -4.73
C TYR A 410 8.46 -11.85 -4.96
N ALA A 411 8.49 -10.55 -5.25
CA ALA A 411 9.73 -9.79 -5.36
C ALA A 411 10.38 -9.46 -4.00
N VAL A 412 9.57 -9.40 -2.94
CA VAL A 412 9.98 -8.96 -1.59
C VAL A 412 11.21 -9.71 -1.04
N PRO A 413 11.30 -11.06 -1.08
CA PRO A 413 12.46 -11.78 -0.53
C PRO A 413 13.79 -11.38 -1.16
N TYR A 414 13.81 -10.99 -2.45
CA TYR A 414 15.04 -10.60 -3.14
C TYR A 414 15.62 -9.29 -2.59
N TYR A 415 14.77 -8.32 -2.25
CA TYR A 415 15.21 -7.07 -1.63
C TYR A 415 15.86 -7.30 -0.27
N PHE A 416 15.19 -8.06 0.59
CA PHE A 416 15.66 -8.28 1.96
C PHE A 416 16.85 -9.24 2.01
N ALA A 417 16.93 -10.21 1.10
CA ALA A 417 18.14 -11.01 0.93
C ALA A 417 19.34 -10.15 0.52
N VAL A 418 19.18 -9.17 -0.36
CA VAL A 418 20.24 -8.21 -0.71
C VAL A 418 20.59 -7.32 0.49
N ARG A 419 19.59 -6.78 1.22
CA ARG A 419 19.81 -5.94 2.41
C ARG A 419 20.69 -6.62 3.46
N PHE A 420 20.50 -7.92 3.65
CA PHE A 420 21.16 -8.69 4.69
C PHE A 420 22.31 -9.58 4.18
N GLU A 421 22.48 -9.67 2.86
CA GLU A 421 23.30 -10.69 2.19
C GLU A 421 22.94 -12.12 2.66
N ASP A 422 21.65 -12.37 2.90
CA ASP A 422 21.13 -13.64 3.40
C ASP A 422 20.78 -14.60 2.26
N TRP A 423 21.83 -15.08 1.59
CA TRP A 423 21.70 -15.96 0.43
C TRP A 423 21.17 -17.36 0.80
N ASP A 424 21.40 -17.79 2.04
CA ASP A 424 20.92 -19.08 2.53
C ASP A 424 19.40 -19.05 2.74
N ALA A 425 18.86 -17.96 3.31
CA ALA A 425 17.41 -17.77 3.36
C ALA A 425 16.81 -17.68 1.96
N LEU A 426 17.41 -16.89 1.05
CA LEU A 426 16.90 -16.77 -0.32
C LEU A 426 16.85 -18.12 -1.05
N ALA A 427 17.90 -18.95 -0.92
CA ALA A 427 17.96 -20.27 -1.53
C ALA A 427 16.87 -21.23 -1.03
N ARG A 428 16.35 -21.05 0.19
CA ARG A 428 15.19 -21.79 0.70
C ARG A 428 13.86 -21.25 0.16
N ILE A 429 13.77 -19.94 -0.04
CA ILE A 429 12.53 -19.25 -0.44
C ILE A 429 12.28 -19.33 -1.95
N GLU A 430 13.32 -19.21 -2.79
CA GLU A 430 13.18 -19.20 -4.26
C GLU A 430 12.39 -20.41 -4.82
N PRO A 431 12.65 -21.67 -4.38
CA PRO A 431 11.86 -22.81 -4.83
C PRO A 431 10.36 -22.69 -4.51
N LYS A 432 10.00 -22.03 -3.40
CA LYS A 432 8.60 -21.77 -3.03
C LYS A 432 7.94 -20.75 -3.95
N ILE A 433 8.69 -19.72 -4.37
CA ILE A 433 8.22 -18.72 -5.36
C ILE A 433 7.94 -19.40 -6.71
N ASP A 434 8.83 -20.29 -7.15
CA ASP A 434 8.70 -20.99 -8.43
C ASP A 434 7.54 -22.00 -8.37
N ALA A 435 7.48 -22.82 -7.32
CA ALA A 435 6.37 -23.76 -7.10
C ALA A 435 5.03 -23.02 -6.97
N GLY A 436 4.99 -21.91 -6.25
CA GLY A 436 3.79 -21.10 -6.06
C GLY A 436 3.24 -20.51 -7.37
N LEU A 437 4.11 -20.12 -8.31
CA LEU A 437 3.68 -19.70 -9.65
C LEU A 437 3.02 -20.84 -10.42
N VAL A 438 3.63 -22.03 -10.37
CA VAL A 438 3.10 -23.22 -11.03
C VAL A 438 1.73 -23.57 -10.48
N THR A 439 1.58 -23.60 -9.15
CA THR A 439 0.31 -23.84 -8.47
C THR A 439 -0.75 -22.81 -8.89
N LEU A 440 -0.42 -21.51 -8.82
CA LEU A 440 -1.32 -20.43 -9.20
C LEU A 440 -1.82 -20.58 -10.64
N ASN A 441 -0.91 -20.72 -11.61
CA ASN A 441 -1.28 -20.87 -13.01
C ASN A 441 -2.08 -22.15 -13.27
N GLN A 442 -1.75 -23.26 -12.60
CA GLN A 442 -2.52 -24.49 -12.72
C GLN A 442 -3.95 -24.32 -12.20
N THR A 443 -4.11 -23.79 -10.99
CA THR A 443 -5.43 -23.53 -10.41
C THR A 443 -6.26 -22.60 -11.29
N CYS A 444 -5.66 -21.54 -11.82
CA CYS A 444 -6.40 -20.60 -12.65
C CYS A 444 -6.72 -21.12 -14.06
N ARG A 445 -5.87 -21.98 -14.65
CA ARG A 445 -6.21 -22.71 -15.88
C ARG A 445 -7.42 -23.62 -15.67
N GLU A 446 -7.41 -24.39 -14.59
CA GLU A 446 -8.52 -25.29 -14.24
C GLU A 446 -9.81 -24.50 -13.98
N ALA A 447 -9.73 -23.43 -13.19
CA ALA A 447 -10.89 -22.58 -12.86
C ALA A 447 -11.51 -21.91 -14.09
N ASN A 448 -10.72 -21.59 -15.12
CA ASN A 448 -11.18 -20.94 -16.35
C ASN A 448 -11.38 -21.92 -17.52
N GLN A 449 -11.27 -23.23 -17.29
CA GLN A 449 -11.43 -24.24 -18.34
C GLN A 449 -12.87 -24.22 -18.90
N GLY A 450 -12.98 -24.12 -20.22
CA GLY A 450 -14.29 -24.10 -20.91
C GLY A 450 -15.07 -22.79 -20.77
N THR A 451 -14.45 -21.74 -20.21
CA THR A 451 -15.01 -20.37 -20.22
C THR A 451 -14.58 -19.62 -21.48
N ASP A 452 -15.28 -18.53 -21.80
CA ASP A 452 -14.93 -17.64 -22.93
C ASP A 452 -13.67 -16.78 -22.64
N LYS A 453 -13.08 -16.90 -21.45
CA LYS A 453 -11.90 -16.15 -20.99
C LYS A 453 -10.84 -17.13 -20.45
N PRO A 454 -10.11 -17.86 -21.32
CA PRO A 454 -9.07 -18.77 -20.86
C PRO A 454 -7.97 -18.04 -20.10
N TRP A 455 -7.41 -18.68 -19.06
CA TRP A 455 -6.34 -18.09 -18.26
C TRP A 455 -5.06 -17.90 -19.08
N GLN A 456 -4.48 -16.72 -18.98
CA GLN A 456 -3.13 -16.45 -19.44
C GLN A 456 -2.16 -16.61 -18.28
N ASP A 457 -1.18 -17.51 -18.43
CA ASP A 457 -0.18 -17.77 -17.41
C ASP A 457 0.56 -16.49 -17.00
N LEU A 458 0.61 -16.26 -15.69
CA LEU A 458 1.40 -15.20 -15.09
C LEU A 458 2.89 -15.55 -15.17
N THR A 459 3.72 -14.55 -15.43
CA THR A 459 5.17 -14.70 -15.59
C THR A 459 5.99 -13.99 -14.50
N LYS A 460 5.35 -13.09 -13.73
CA LYS A 460 5.99 -12.30 -12.66
C LYS A 460 7.22 -11.51 -13.14
N PRO A 461 7.05 -10.64 -14.15
CA PRO A 461 8.15 -9.95 -14.81
C PRO A 461 9.02 -9.14 -13.85
N TYR A 462 8.44 -8.49 -12.84
CA TYR A 462 9.23 -7.72 -11.89
C TYR A 462 10.07 -8.61 -10.97
N THR A 463 9.47 -9.66 -10.43
CA THR A 463 10.14 -10.69 -9.62
C THR A 463 11.34 -11.29 -10.36
N GLN A 464 11.22 -11.55 -11.66
CA GLN A 464 12.33 -12.08 -12.46
C GLN A 464 13.50 -11.10 -12.57
N LEU A 465 13.22 -9.80 -12.71
CA LEU A 465 14.26 -8.76 -12.74
C LEU A 465 14.92 -8.59 -11.37
N MET A 466 14.15 -8.69 -10.29
CA MET A 466 14.70 -8.66 -8.92
C MET A 466 15.54 -9.90 -8.59
N LYS A 467 15.20 -11.06 -9.13
CA LYS A 467 16.06 -12.25 -9.10
C LYS A 467 17.40 -12.01 -9.79
N ALA A 468 17.39 -11.40 -10.98
CA ALA A 468 18.62 -11.04 -11.69
C ALA A 468 19.47 -10.03 -10.91
N TYR A 469 18.84 -9.05 -10.26
CA TYR A 469 19.53 -8.10 -9.37
C TYR A 469 20.19 -8.81 -8.19
N ALA A 470 19.45 -9.66 -7.45
CA ALA A 470 19.97 -10.37 -6.30
C ALA A 470 21.13 -11.31 -6.69
N LEU A 471 21.02 -12.00 -7.83
CA LEU A 471 22.08 -12.84 -8.36
C LEU A 471 23.36 -12.04 -8.67
N ALA A 472 23.22 -10.91 -9.37
CA ALA A 472 24.35 -10.04 -9.68
C ALA A 472 25.00 -9.48 -8.40
N TYR A 473 24.19 -9.06 -7.43
CA TYR A 473 24.67 -8.56 -6.14
C TYR A 473 25.47 -9.64 -5.40
N ARG A 474 24.96 -10.87 -5.34
CA ARG A 474 25.65 -12.01 -4.74
C ARG A 474 26.98 -12.30 -5.42
N GLN A 475 27.01 -12.31 -6.76
CA GLN A 475 28.24 -12.53 -7.54
C GLN A 475 29.29 -11.44 -7.26
N LEU A 476 28.88 -10.18 -7.20
CA LEU A 476 29.76 -9.05 -6.87
C LEU A 476 30.22 -9.04 -5.40
N SER A 477 29.61 -9.86 -4.55
CA SER A 477 30.00 -10.01 -3.14
C SER A 477 31.06 -11.09 -2.92
N ALA A 478 31.52 -11.75 -3.98
CA ALA A 478 32.54 -12.79 -3.90
C ALA A 478 33.90 -12.24 -3.41
N GLN A 479 34.64 -13.07 -2.67
CA GLN A 479 36.02 -12.77 -2.28
C GLN A 479 36.93 -12.82 -3.51
N ASN A 480 37.91 -11.91 -3.60
CA ASN A 480 38.88 -11.81 -4.70
C ASN A 480 38.21 -11.63 -6.09
N LEU A 481 37.14 -10.83 -6.16
CA LEU A 481 36.43 -10.53 -7.40
C LEU A 481 37.37 -9.91 -8.44
N ASN A 482 37.53 -10.59 -9.58
CA ASN A 482 38.29 -10.05 -10.71
C ASN A 482 37.40 -9.24 -11.67
N GLN A 483 38.02 -8.51 -12.60
CA GLN A 483 37.33 -7.62 -13.54
C GLN A 483 36.34 -8.37 -14.45
N ASP A 484 36.68 -9.57 -14.91
CA ASP A 484 35.83 -10.35 -15.80
C ASP A 484 34.60 -10.87 -15.04
N GLN A 485 34.76 -11.31 -13.79
CA GLN A 485 33.65 -11.71 -12.93
C GLN A 485 32.71 -10.54 -12.63
N ALA A 486 33.26 -9.35 -12.37
CA ALA A 486 32.46 -8.14 -12.18
C ALA A 486 31.69 -7.78 -13.46
N ARG A 487 32.33 -7.91 -14.62
CA ARG A 487 31.72 -7.68 -15.93
C ARG A 487 30.60 -8.67 -16.22
N ASP A 488 30.81 -9.95 -15.97
CA ASP A 488 29.82 -11.00 -16.22
C ASP A 488 28.59 -10.84 -15.31
N ALA A 489 28.79 -10.48 -14.05
CA ALA A 489 27.70 -10.22 -13.12
C ALA A 489 26.81 -9.06 -13.58
N LEU A 490 27.42 -7.92 -13.93
CA LEU A 490 26.66 -6.77 -14.45
C LEU A 490 26.00 -7.08 -15.79
N LYS A 491 26.69 -7.79 -16.68
CA LYS A 491 26.14 -8.22 -17.97
C LYS A 491 24.86 -9.03 -17.81
N GLY A 492 24.86 -10.00 -16.88
CA GLY A 492 23.69 -10.84 -16.63
C GLY A 492 22.46 -10.03 -16.22
N PHE A 493 22.63 -9.09 -15.29
CA PHE A 493 21.56 -8.17 -14.90
C PHE A 493 21.11 -7.27 -16.06
N TRP A 494 22.05 -6.65 -16.78
CA TRP A 494 21.72 -5.78 -17.92
C TRP A 494 20.97 -6.52 -19.03
N GLN A 495 21.37 -7.76 -19.32
CA GLN A 495 20.67 -8.60 -20.29
C GLN A 495 19.24 -8.90 -19.84
N ALA A 496 19.04 -9.27 -18.57
CA ALA A 496 17.69 -9.50 -18.04
C ALA A 496 16.79 -8.27 -18.18
N VAL A 497 17.31 -7.07 -17.89
CA VAL A 497 16.59 -5.81 -18.08
C VAL A 497 16.32 -5.51 -19.55
N ALA A 498 17.33 -5.66 -20.42
CA ALA A 498 17.21 -5.37 -21.85
C ALA A 498 16.27 -6.34 -22.58
N THR A 499 16.13 -7.57 -22.08
CA THR A 499 15.22 -8.59 -22.60
C THR A 499 13.96 -8.76 -21.75
N SER A 500 13.61 -7.75 -20.93
CA SER A 500 12.37 -7.77 -20.15
C SER A 500 11.18 -8.10 -21.05
N PRO A 501 10.32 -9.08 -20.69
CA PRO A 501 9.17 -9.44 -21.51
C PRO A 501 8.08 -8.37 -21.50
N GLN A 502 8.12 -7.44 -20.54
CA GLN A 502 7.23 -6.27 -20.47
C GLN A 502 8.00 -5.00 -20.84
N PRO A 503 7.34 -4.00 -21.47
CA PRO A 503 7.94 -2.70 -21.73
C PRO A 503 8.38 -2.06 -20.41
N LEU A 504 9.51 -1.34 -20.42
CA LEU A 504 9.98 -0.56 -19.26
C LEU A 504 9.75 0.95 -19.42
N THR A 505 9.27 1.37 -20.58
CA THR A 505 8.98 2.77 -20.93
C THR A 505 7.67 2.83 -21.72
N GLY A 506 7.09 4.02 -21.83
CA GLY A 506 5.81 4.24 -22.49
C GLY A 506 4.60 4.00 -21.59
N LYS A 507 3.41 4.02 -22.19
CA LYS A 507 2.14 3.94 -21.46
C LYS A 507 1.96 2.60 -20.73
N ASP A 508 2.38 1.51 -21.37
CA ASP A 508 2.24 0.15 -20.85
C ASP A 508 3.49 -0.31 -20.09
N ALA A 509 4.28 0.64 -19.57
CA ALA A 509 5.49 0.34 -18.84
C ALA A 509 5.18 -0.47 -17.57
N LEU A 510 5.98 -1.50 -17.32
CA LEU A 510 5.94 -2.29 -16.10
C LEU A 510 6.06 -1.36 -14.88
N GLN A 511 5.13 -1.51 -13.95
CA GLN A 511 5.13 -0.83 -12.67
C GLN A 511 5.50 -1.81 -11.55
N TYR A 512 6.00 -1.27 -10.45
CA TYR A 512 6.04 -1.96 -9.16
C TYR A 512 5.57 -0.98 -8.10
N GLY A 513 4.53 -1.35 -7.35
CA GLY A 513 3.82 -0.43 -6.48
C GLY A 513 3.28 0.76 -7.27
N ASN A 514 3.72 1.96 -6.90
CA ASN A 514 3.28 3.23 -7.51
C ASN A 514 4.26 3.78 -8.53
N ASN A 515 5.37 3.06 -8.77
CA ASN A 515 6.50 3.59 -9.52
C ASN A 515 6.83 2.75 -10.76
N PRO A 516 7.32 3.39 -11.84
CA PRO A 516 7.83 2.66 -12.99
C PRO A 516 8.99 1.76 -12.58
N ALA A 517 8.91 0.47 -12.93
CA ALA A 517 9.93 -0.53 -12.59
C ALA A 517 11.32 -0.09 -13.05
N LEU A 518 11.42 0.65 -14.17
CA LEU A 518 12.67 1.20 -14.67
C LEU A 518 13.42 2.05 -13.64
N GLN A 519 12.73 2.87 -12.83
CA GLN A 519 13.40 3.72 -11.84
C GLN A 519 14.04 2.89 -10.73
N LEU A 520 13.34 1.85 -10.27
CA LEU A 520 13.87 0.90 -9.28
C LEU A 520 15.04 0.09 -9.85
N LEU A 521 14.99 -0.26 -11.15
CA LEU A 521 16.09 -0.95 -11.84
C LEU A 521 17.31 -0.04 -12.04
N ARG A 522 17.13 1.28 -12.17
CA ARG A 522 18.22 2.25 -12.15
C ARG A 522 18.90 2.30 -10.78
N ILE A 523 18.12 2.32 -9.70
CA ILE A 523 18.65 2.23 -8.33
C ILE A 523 19.43 0.92 -8.15
N ALA A 524 18.87 -0.21 -8.58
CA ALA A 524 19.53 -1.51 -8.56
C ALA A 524 20.85 -1.48 -9.34
N ASN A 525 20.85 -0.92 -10.55
CA ASN A 525 22.05 -0.79 -11.38
C ASN A 525 23.15 0.04 -10.71
N LEU A 526 22.80 1.20 -10.15
CA LEU A 526 23.73 2.08 -9.46
C LEU A 526 24.32 1.42 -8.21
N THR A 527 23.51 0.65 -7.50
CA THR A 527 23.95 -0.16 -6.35
C THR A 527 24.93 -1.27 -6.79
N LEU A 528 24.66 -1.96 -7.90
CA LEU A 528 25.58 -2.97 -8.43
C LEU A 528 26.89 -2.34 -8.94
N LEU A 529 26.83 -1.14 -9.53
CA LEU A 529 28.03 -0.41 -9.97
C LEU A 529 28.93 -0.04 -8.79
N ASP A 530 28.36 0.49 -7.70
CA ASP A 530 29.10 0.72 -6.45
C ASP A 530 29.75 -0.57 -5.94
N ARG A 531 29.00 -1.68 -5.89
CA ARG A 531 29.54 -2.96 -5.44
C ARG A 531 30.70 -3.45 -6.31
N ALA A 532 30.60 -3.29 -7.62
CA ALA A 532 31.67 -3.64 -8.54
C ALA A 532 32.90 -2.74 -8.34
N LEU A 533 32.71 -1.43 -8.13
CA LEU A 533 33.79 -0.46 -7.90
C LEU A 533 34.55 -0.74 -6.59
N THR A 534 33.83 -1.18 -5.56
CA THR A 534 34.39 -1.38 -4.22
C THR A 534 35.01 -2.76 -4.02
N ARG A 535 34.49 -3.80 -4.69
CA ARG A 535 34.92 -5.19 -4.48
C ARG A 535 35.92 -5.72 -5.51
N ALA A 536 36.01 -5.11 -6.69
CA ALA A 536 36.94 -5.57 -7.71
C ALA A 536 38.41 -5.37 -7.31
N ALA A 537 39.26 -6.29 -7.73
CA ALA A 537 40.71 -6.15 -7.59
C ALA A 537 41.24 -5.00 -8.47
N GLY A 538 41.34 -3.81 -7.89
CA GLY A 538 41.81 -2.60 -8.56
C GLY A 538 40.70 -1.82 -9.29
N PRO A 539 41.02 -0.64 -9.86
CA PRO A 539 40.03 0.22 -10.51
C PRO A 539 39.37 -0.46 -11.70
N LEU A 540 38.04 -0.42 -11.79
CA LEU A 540 37.32 -0.95 -12.95
C LEU A 540 37.77 -0.26 -14.25
N ASP A 541 37.92 -1.03 -15.33
CA ASP A 541 38.02 -0.47 -16.68
C ASP A 541 36.66 0.08 -17.13
N LEU A 542 36.32 1.27 -16.64
CA LEU A 542 35.02 1.90 -16.90
C LEU A 542 34.73 2.04 -18.40
N ALA A 543 35.74 2.19 -19.26
CA ALA A 543 35.54 2.24 -20.71
C ALA A 543 35.02 0.90 -21.25
N ALA A 544 35.57 -0.23 -20.79
CA ALA A 544 35.05 -1.55 -21.13
C ALA A 544 33.61 -1.76 -20.63
N PHE A 545 33.28 -1.35 -19.41
CA PHE A 545 31.91 -1.44 -18.88
C PHE A 545 30.93 -0.56 -19.68
N LYS A 546 31.31 0.68 -20.02
CA LYS A 546 30.49 1.57 -20.87
C LYS A 546 30.26 1.01 -22.26
N ASN A 547 31.29 0.43 -22.87
CA ASN A 547 31.16 -0.23 -24.17
C ASN A 547 30.22 -1.43 -24.10
N LEU A 548 30.33 -2.23 -23.06
CA LEU A 548 29.42 -3.35 -22.82
C LEU A 548 27.98 -2.88 -22.59
N GLY A 549 27.77 -1.84 -21.79
CA GLY A 549 26.45 -1.23 -21.58
C GLY A 549 25.82 -0.79 -22.90
N ASN A 550 26.58 -0.11 -23.75
CA ASN A 550 26.14 0.29 -25.09
C ASN A 550 25.76 -0.91 -25.97
N GLN A 551 26.50 -2.01 -25.89
CA GLN A 551 26.19 -3.25 -26.61
C GLN A 551 24.91 -3.92 -26.11
N VAL A 552 24.73 -4.03 -24.79
CA VAL A 552 23.57 -4.72 -24.20
C VAL A 552 22.29 -3.90 -24.36
N PHE A 553 22.36 -2.59 -24.14
CA PHE A 553 21.22 -1.68 -24.23
C PHE A 553 21.02 -1.08 -25.63
N ASN A 554 21.75 -1.56 -26.65
CA ASN A 554 21.68 -1.07 -28.03
C ASN A 554 21.79 0.47 -28.17
N ASN A 555 22.71 1.09 -27.41
CA ASN A 555 22.88 2.54 -27.31
C ASN A 555 21.65 3.34 -26.82
N ALA A 556 20.66 2.70 -26.19
CA ALA A 556 19.58 3.43 -25.54
C ALA A 556 20.18 4.42 -24.52
N LYS A 557 19.83 5.71 -24.68
CA LYS A 557 20.36 6.83 -23.86
C LYS A 557 19.46 7.21 -22.70
N GLU A 558 18.43 6.42 -22.42
CA GLU A 558 17.48 6.68 -21.33
C GLU A 558 17.57 5.54 -20.30
N GLY A 559 17.61 5.89 -19.01
CA GLY A 559 17.68 4.93 -17.90
C GLY A 559 19.09 4.44 -17.56
N LEU A 560 19.23 3.13 -17.37
CA LEU A 560 20.42 2.49 -16.74
C LEU A 560 21.73 2.78 -17.47
N ASN A 561 21.73 2.70 -18.81
CA ASN A 561 22.93 2.96 -19.60
C ASN A 561 23.36 4.43 -19.49
N ALA A 562 22.40 5.36 -19.46
CA ALA A 562 22.69 6.79 -19.32
C ALA A 562 23.42 7.08 -18.00
N ASP A 563 22.93 6.49 -16.91
CA ASP A 563 23.55 6.63 -15.59
C ASP A 563 24.99 6.08 -15.59
N LEU A 564 25.23 4.92 -16.23
CA LEU A 564 26.58 4.37 -16.42
C LEU A 564 27.48 5.29 -17.27
N GLN A 565 26.97 5.83 -18.38
CA GLN A 565 27.75 6.71 -19.26
C GLN A 565 28.14 8.02 -18.55
N ALA A 566 27.31 8.50 -17.63
CA ALA A 566 27.53 9.73 -16.86
C ALA A 566 28.66 9.62 -15.82
N LEU A 567 29.03 8.40 -15.39
CA LEU A 567 30.14 8.21 -14.44
C LEU A 567 31.47 8.65 -15.05
N THR A 568 32.20 9.51 -14.34
CA THR A 568 33.50 10.05 -14.75
C THR A 568 34.38 10.24 -13.52
N GLY A 569 35.67 10.53 -13.72
CA GLY A 569 36.62 10.72 -12.62
C GLY A 569 37.31 9.43 -12.19
N ASP A 570 37.96 9.46 -11.03
CA ASP A 570 38.55 8.27 -10.39
C ASP A 570 37.48 7.39 -9.70
N ALA A 571 37.89 6.23 -9.17
CA ALA A 571 36.96 5.28 -8.56
C ALA A 571 36.16 5.87 -7.38
N ASP A 572 36.80 6.70 -6.56
CA ASP A 572 36.15 7.34 -5.40
C ASP A 572 35.09 8.35 -5.86
N GLN A 573 35.40 9.14 -6.90
CA GLN A 573 34.47 10.08 -7.51
C GLN A 573 33.30 9.36 -8.19
N GLN A 574 33.56 8.27 -8.92
CA GLN A 574 32.54 7.46 -9.56
C GLN A 574 31.58 6.86 -8.54
N GLN A 575 32.10 6.33 -7.43
CA GLN A 575 31.30 5.76 -6.35
C GLN A 575 30.30 6.77 -5.77
N ILE A 576 30.79 7.96 -5.41
CA ILE A 576 29.94 9.00 -4.83
C ILE A 576 28.97 9.58 -5.86
N ALA A 577 29.37 9.69 -7.14
CA ALA A 577 28.47 10.08 -8.22
C ALA A 577 27.33 9.08 -8.42
N ALA A 578 27.63 7.78 -8.36
CA ALA A 578 26.63 6.73 -8.48
C ALA A 578 25.60 6.80 -7.34
N TRP A 579 26.06 6.92 -6.08
CA TRP A 579 25.16 7.05 -4.93
C TRP A 579 24.33 8.32 -4.94
N ARG A 580 24.92 9.47 -5.31
CA ARG A 580 24.17 10.73 -5.46
C ARG A 580 23.09 10.60 -6.53
N LYS A 581 23.40 9.94 -7.65
CA LYS A 581 22.41 9.68 -8.69
C LYS A 581 21.31 8.74 -8.21
N ALA A 582 21.66 7.74 -7.41
CA ALA A 582 20.69 6.80 -6.87
C ALA A 582 19.72 7.51 -5.92
N VAL A 583 20.22 8.39 -5.03
CA VAL A 583 19.39 9.27 -4.18
C VAL A 583 18.48 10.15 -5.03
N GLU A 584 18.99 10.81 -6.08
CA GLU A 584 18.17 11.62 -6.98
C GLU A 584 17.03 10.83 -7.63
N VAL A 585 17.29 9.57 -8.03
CA VAL A 585 16.26 8.69 -8.59
C VAL A 585 15.24 8.27 -7.53
N GLN A 586 15.67 7.99 -6.30
CA GLN A 586 14.79 7.62 -5.20
C GLN A 586 13.89 8.79 -4.77
N ASP A 587 14.43 10.00 -4.63
CA ASP A 587 13.69 11.20 -4.24
C ASP A 587 12.62 11.60 -5.28
N ALA A 588 12.74 11.10 -6.51
CA ALA A 588 11.76 11.31 -7.57
C ALA A 588 10.67 10.22 -7.63
N LEU A 589 10.73 9.21 -6.77
CA LEU A 589 9.70 8.17 -6.69
C LEU A 589 8.43 8.72 -6.04
N ALA A 590 7.28 8.29 -6.53
CA ALA A 590 6.02 8.47 -5.83
C ALA A 590 6.05 7.72 -4.49
N TYR A 591 5.38 8.27 -3.50
CA TYR A 591 5.24 7.63 -2.20
C TYR A 591 4.53 6.27 -2.35
N ASN A 592 4.91 5.30 -1.50
CA ASN A 592 4.23 4.03 -1.35
C ASN A 592 4.56 3.48 0.05
N GLU A 593 3.67 2.66 0.60
CA GLU A 593 3.91 2.00 1.87
C GLU A 593 3.66 0.49 1.77
N PRO A 594 4.63 -0.36 2.16
CA PRO A 594 6.06 -0.05 2.29
C PRO A 594 6.64 0.63 1.03
N PRO A 595 7.74 1.40 1.15
CA PRO A 595 8.37 2.05 0.00
C PRO A 595 8.83 1.02 -1.01
N ASP A 596 8.67 1.35 -2.30
CA ASP A 596 9.01 0.45 -3.40
C ASP A 596 10.51 0.07 -3.41
N TRP A 597 11.36 0.94 -2.88
CA TRP A 597 12.73 0.59 -2.52
C TRP A 597 12.88 0.54 -0.99
N TYR A 598 13.23 -0.64 -0.49
CA TYR A 598 13.13 -1.09 0.91
C TYR A 598 13.91 -0.27 1.97
N TYR A 599 14.76 0.68 1.59
CA TYR A 599 15.49 1.57 2.49
C TYR A 599 15.93 2.86 1.79
N THR A 600 16.32 3.89 2.54
CA THR A 600 16.86 5.13 2.00
C THR A 600 18.28 4.96 1.45
N LEU A 601 18.55 5.47 0.24
CA LEU A 601 19.86 5.42 -0.39
C LEU A 601 20.82 6.48 0.15
N ARG A 602 20.31 7.48 0.89
CA ARG A 602 21.17 8.39 1.67
C ARG A 602 21.95 7.64 2.74
N GLU A 603 21.40 6.55 3.28
CA GLU A 603 22.10 5.63 4.17
C GLU A 603 23.40 5.15 3.50
N SER A 604 23.31 4.58 2.29
CA SER A 604 24.46 4.06 1.54
C SER A 604 25.43 5.15 1.10
N LEU A 605 24.92 6.29 0.62
CA LEU A 605 25.76 7.45 0.28
C LEU A 605 26.59 7.91 1.48
N GLY A 606 25.97 8.02 2.66
CA GLY A 606 26.63 8.44 3.90
C GLY A 606 27.75 7.48 4.30
N TYR A 607 27.51 6.17 4.21
CA TYR A 607 28.55 5.18 4.52
C TYR A 607 29.68 5.13 3.47
N ALA A 608 29.39 5.37 2.19
CA ALA A 608 30.43 5.53 1.17
C ALA A 608 31.31 6.76 1.44
N LEU A 609 30.72 7.89 1.85
CA LEU A 609 31.46 9.08 2.27
C LEU A 609 32.32 8.83 3.52
N LEU A 610 31.80 8.08 4.50
CA LEU A 610 32.56 7.65 5.68
C LEU A 610 33.79 6.81 5.30
N ALA A 611 33.63 5.86 4.38
CA ALA A 611 34.73 5.01 3.91
C ALA A 611 35.85 5.82 3.23
N GLN A 612 35.48 6.89 2.52
CA GLN A 612 36.40 7.85 1.92
C GLN A 612 36.89 8.95 2.90
N LYS A 613 36.57 8.85 4.20
CA LYS A 613 36.94 9.83 5.24
C LYS A 613 36.38 11.24 5.03
N ARG A 614 35.30 11.37 4.25
CA ARG A 614 34.60 12.63 3.96
C ARG A 614 33.54 12.92 5.03
N TYR A 615 34.00 13.00 6.29
CA TYR A 615 33.14 12.97 7.47
C TYR A 615 32.12 14.12 7.55
N ALA A 616 32.51 15.33 7.11
CA ALA A 616 31.60 16.48 7.13
C ALA A 616 30.45 16.34 6.12
N GLU A 617 30.73 15.80 4.93
CA GLU A 617 29.69 15.50 3.93
C GLU A 617 28.81 14.34 4.39
N ALA A 618 29.39 13.31 5.00
CA ALA A 618 28.63 12.21 5.59
C ALA A 618 27.69 12.71 6.70
N GLU A 619 28.15 13.60 7.58
CA GLU A 619 27.32 14.24 8.61
C GLU A 619 26.10 14.92 7.98
N GLN A 620 26.30 15.69 6.91
CA GLN A 620 25.20 16.38 6.22
C GLN A 620 24.19 15.37 5.64
N VAL A 621 24.66 14.35 4.92
CA VAL A 621 23.80 13.33 4.30
C VAL A 621 22.97 12.58 5.35
N PHE A 622 23.56 12.18 6.48
CA PHE A 622 22.80 11.49 7.53
C PHE A 622 21.80 12.40 8.23
N ARG A 623 22.07 13.71 8.36
CA ARG A 623 21.11 14.68 8.90
C ARG A 623 19.92 14.89 7.96
N GLU A 624 20.19 14.99 6.66
CA GLU A 624 19.15 15.06 5.63
C GLU A 624 18.29 13.80 5.64
N ASP A 625 18.92 12.63 5.73
CA ASP A 625 18.21 11.35 5.81
C ASP A 625 17.29 11.27 7.04
N LEU A 626 17.81 11.61 8.23
CA LEU A 626 17.07 11.56 9.48
C LEU A 626 15.92 12.59 9.57
N ALA A 627 15.88 13.59 8.67
CA ALA A 627 14.77 14.51 8.58
C ALA A 627 13.49 13.83 8.06
N GLY A 628 13.64 12.90 7.11
CA GLY A 628 12.54 12.09 6.54
C GLY A 628 12.43 10.69 7.17
N ASN A 629 13.53 9.96 7.27
CA ASN A 629 13.62 8.62 7.83
C ASN A 629 14.00 8.67 9.32
N ARG A 630 13.07 9.20 10.12
CA ARG A 630 13.29 9.48 11.54
C ARG A 630 13.67 8.20 12.29
N LEU A 631 14.62 8.32 13.22
CA LEU A 631 15.08 7.23 14.08
C LEU A 631 15.55 5.96 13.34
N SER A 632 16.02 6.08 12.09
CA SER A 632 16.72 5.00 11.40
C SER A 632 18.02 4.65 12.13
N GLY A 633 18.13 3.44 12.68
CA GLY A 633 19.30 3.04 13.46
C GLY A 633 20.61 3.04 12.65
N ARG A 634 20.56 2.69 11.36
CA ARG A 634 21.75 2.75 10.48
C ARG A 634 22.18 4.20 10.23
N SER A 635 21.24 5.13 10.04
CA SER A 635 21.53 6.54 9.80
C SER A 635 21.97 7.27 11.06
N LEU A 636 21.39 6.93 12.22
CA LEU A 636 21.85 7.41 13.54
C LEU A 636 23.29 6.96 13.82
N ASN A 637 23.62 5.70 13.55
CA ASN A 637 24.99 5.20 13.67
C ASN A 637 25.94 5.91 12.69
N GLY A 638 25.51 6.14 11.45
CA GLY A 638 26.27 6.88 10.46
C GLY A 638 26.56 8.33 10.88
N LEU A 639 25.56 9.02 11.44
CA LEU A 639 25.73 10.36 12.00
C LEU A 639 26.71 10.36 13.18
N LYS A 640 26.59 9.38 14.08
CA LYS A 640 27.53 9.20 15.20
C LYS A 640 28.97 9.05 14.71
N LEU A 641 29.22 8.12 13.79
CA LEU A 641 30.54 7.87 13.23
C LEU A 641 31.10 9.11 12.51
N SER A 642 30.25 9.84 11.78
CA SER A 642 30.64 11.10 11.11
C SER A 642 31.09 12.17 12.11
N LEU A 643 30.46 12.25 13.28
CA LEU A 643 30.82 13.22 14.33
C LEU A 643 32.08 12.81 15.08
N GLU A 644 32.23 11.51 15.43
CA GLU A 644 33.40 11.00 16.17
C GLU A 644 34.72 11.21 15.41
N ASN A 645 34.67 11.19 14.09
CA ASN A 645 35.86 11.32 13.24
C ASN A 645 36.16 12.76 12.80
N GLN A 646 35.40 13.75 13.26
CA GLN A 646 35.64 15.16 12.96
C GLN A 646 36.34 15.87 14.13
N PRO A 647 37.44 16.62 13.89
CA PRO A 647 38.10 17.39 14.93
C PRO A 647 37.17 18.40 15.61
N GLY A 648 37.11 18.39 16.94
CA GLY A 648 36.36 19.36 17.74
C GLY A 648 34.84 19.15 17.78
N LYS A 649 34.30 18.12 17.12
CA LYS A 649 32.90 17.72 17.24
C LYS A 649 32.69 16.81 18.45
N GLN A 650 31.48 16.81 19.00
CA GLN A 650 31.05 15.90 20.05
C GLN A 650 29.78 15.18 19.60
N VAL A 651 29.66 13.91 19.99
CA VAL A 651 28.43 13.13 19.80
C VAL A 651 27.42 13.55 20.87
N PRO A 652 26.23 14.07 20.51
CA PRO A 652 25.20 14.41 21.49
C PRO A 652 24.71 13.16 22.22
N ALA A 653 24.51 13.24 23.54
CA ALA A 653 23.98 12.11 24.33
C ALA A 653 22.63 11.59 23.80
N LEU A 654 21.76 12.49 23.31
CA LEU A 654 20.48 12.14 22.70
C LEU A 654 20.64 11.25 21.46
N LEU A 655 21.68 11.47 20.65
CA LEU A 655 21.94 10.64 19.46
C LEU A 655 22.27 9.20 19.86
N GLU A 656 23.06 9.03 20.93
CA GLU A 656 23.40 7.71 21.46
C GLU A 656 22.17 6.98 22.00
N GLU A 657 21.33 7.68 22.77
CA GLU A 657 20.07 7.14 23.31
C GLU A 657 19.10 6.72 22.19
N GLN A 658 18.96 7.56 21.16
CA GLN A 658 18.14 7.27 19.99
C GLN A 658 18.67 6.03 19.24
N LEU A 659 19.98 5.92 19.05
CA LEU A 659 20.59 4.76 18.40
C LEU A 659 20.37 3.48 19.21
N GLN A 660 20.60 3.53 20.52
CA GLN A 660 20.35 2.40 21.41
C GLN A 660 18.89 1.96 21.35
N THR A 661 17.96 2.91 21.31
CA THR A 661 16.52 2.61 21.20
C THR A 661 16.15 2.01 19.86
N ALA A 662 16.61 2.62 18.76
CA ALA A 662 16.30 2.19 17.39
C ALA A 662 16.90 0.82 17.03
N TRP A 663 18.02 0.45 17.66
CA TRP A 663 18.78 -0.77 17.36
C TRP A 663 18.76 -1.81 18.48
N ARG A 664 17.94 -1.64 19.52
CA ARG A 664 17.92 -2.47 20.74
C ARG A 664 17.68 -3.96 20.50
N ASN A 665 16.89 -4.28 19.47
CA ASN A 665 16.46 -5.64 19.15
C ASN A 665 17.21 -6.21 17.93
N ALA A 666 18.15 -5.45 17.36
CA ALA A 666 18.81 -5.85 16.13
C ALA A 666 19.66 -7.10 16.32
N THR A 667 19.65 -7.97 15.31
CA THR A 667 20.49 -9.17 15.24
C THR A 667 21.70 -8.98 14.34
N VAL A 668 21.85 -7.78 13.76
CA VAL A 668 23.00 -7.40 12.90
C VAL A 668 23.61 -6.07 13.34
N SER A 669 24.82 -5.80 12.87
CA SER A 669 25.48 -4.51 13.09
C SER A 669 24.73 -3.35 12.41
N PRO A 670 24.64 -2.17 13.05
CA PRO A 670 24.11 -0.97 12.42
C PRO A 670 25.02 -0.43 11.31
N ALA A 671 26.32 -0.75 11.35
CA ALA A 671 27.21 -0.52 10.22
C ALA A 671 26.94 -1.58 9.12
N PRO A 672 26.60 -1.18 7.88
CA PRO A 672 26.34 -2.10 6.78
C PRO A 672 27.61 -2.82 6.34
N ARG A 673 27.44 -3.99 5.72
CA ARG A 673 28.53 -4.71 5.04
C ARG A 673 28.70 -4.13 3.63
N LEU A 674 29.41 -3.01 3.51
CA LEU A 674 29.74 -2.41 2.22
C LEU A 674 30.68 -3.30 1.39
#